data_AF-A0A3P9HBV5-F1
#
_entry.id   AF-A0A3P9HBV5-F1
#
_cell.length_a   1.000
_cell.length_b   1.000
_cell.length_c   1.000
_cell.angle_alpha   90.00
_cell.angle_beta   90.00
_cell.angle_gamma   90.00
#
_symmetry.space_group_name_H-M   'P 1'
#
loop_
_entity.id
_entity.type
_entity.pdbx_description
1 polymer ?
#
loop_
_entity_poly.entity_id
_entity_poly.type
_entity_poly.pdbx_seq_one_letter_code
_entity_poly.pdbx_strand_id
1 'polypeptide(L)'
;MTGKGRELADMMERRKVDVLCVQETRWKGSKARSIGGGYKLFYHGVDRKRNGVGVILKGEFVNSVLEVKRVSDRMMSLKLEIEGVVVNVVSGYAPQVGCELEVKERFWSELDEVIESIPRGERVVIGADFNGHVGEGNRGDDEVMGRFGVKERNLEGQMVVDFAKRMEMAVVNTYFQKREEHRVTYRSGGRNTQVDYILCRRGHLREVNDCKVVVGESVARQHRMVVCKMTLEVRKKKRGKTEKKTKWWKLQNEETCEEFRQKLRQLLGGQDELPDDWETTAEIIRETGRKVLGVSSGKRKDGKETWWWNEEVQECVQRKRLAKRKWDVERTEEGRQEYKEAQRRVKREVAKAKQKAYDELYDRLDTKEGEKDLYRLARQRDRDGKDVQQIRVIKDRDGKVLTTQESVQKRWKEYFEELMNEENDRERREEDVVVVEQEVAEIGKDEVRKALKRMKSGKAVGPDDVPVEVWKCLGETAVEFLTRLFNRILESEKMPEEWRRSVLVPIFKNKGDTQNCSNYRGIKLMSHTMKLWERVVEARLRKKVEICEQQYGFMPRKSTTDAIFALRMPLEKYRDGQKELHCVFVDLEKAYDRVPREELWYCMRLSGVAEKYVRVVQDMYERSMTVVRCAVGQTEEFKVEVGLHQGSALSPFLFAMLMDRLTDEVRQESPWTMMFADDIVICSESREQVEEQLERWRFALERRGMKVSRSKTEYMCLNERDQGRSVRLQGAEVKKVQEFKYLGSTVQCDGECGKEVKRRVQAGWSGWRKVSGVLCDRRVSARLKGKVYKTVVRPALLYGLETVAVRQRQEAEMEVAEMKMLRFSLGVTRLDRIRNEYIRGTAHVACVSDKVREARLRWFGHVQRRDSGYIGRRMLEMELPGRRARGRPKRRYMDVLTEDMKLANVRVEDVHDRVRWKRMIRCGDP
;
A
#
# COMPACT_ATOMS: atom_id res chain seq x y z
N MET A 1 -2.80 30.36 1.13
CA MET A 1 -3.52 29.29 1.86
C MET A 1 -3.00 28.93 3.27
N THR A 2 -1.79 29.35 3.68
CA THR A 2 -1.24 29.06 5.03
C THR A 2 -2.14 29.65 6.13
N GLY A 3 -2.74 28.81 6.97
CA GLY A 3 -3.62 29.22 8.07
C GLY A 3 -5.12 29.34 7.72
N LYS A 4 -5.48 29.61 6.47
CA LYS A 4 -6.88 29.87 6.04
C LYS A 4 -7.69 28.66 5.55
N GLY A 5 -7.06 27.47 5.47
CA GLY A 5 -7.72 26.27 4.92
C GLY A 5 -9.00 25.88 5.66
N ARG A 6 -9.07 26.10 6.98
CA ARG A 6 -10.26 25.79 7.78
C ARG A 6 -11.37 26.82 7.59
N GLU A 7 -11.03 28.10 7.46
CA GLU A 7 -11.99 29.16 7.14
C GLU A 7 -12.65 28.93 5.77
N LEU A 8 -11.88 28.44 4.79
CA LEU A 8 -12.41 28.04 3.48
C LEU A 8 -13.36 26.85 3.58
N ALA A 9 -12.99 25.81 4.33
CA ALA A 9 -13.87 24.65 4.54
C ALA A 9 -15.19 25.07 5.22
N ASP A 10 -15.12 25.91 6.25
CA ASP A 10 -16.30 26.42 6.96
C ASP A 10 -17.18 27.29 6.03
N MET A 11 -16.57 28.06 5.13
CA MET A 11 -17.28 28.86 4.12
C MET A 11 -17.98 27.98 3.09
N MET A 12 -17.28 26.97 2.55
CA MET A 12 -17.86 26.00 1.61
C MET A 12 -19.04 25.26 2.24
N GLU A 13 -18.95 24.89 3.52
CA GLU A 13 -20.04 24.23 4.24
C GLU A 13 -21.26 25.17 4.39
N ARG A 14 -21.05 26.43 4.81
CA ARG A 14 -22.14 27.43 4.92
C ARG A 14 -22.84 27.67 3.60
N ARG A 15 -22.08 27.72 2.50
CA ARG A 15 -22.57 28.03 1.16
C ARG A 15 -22.97 26.81 0.33
N LYS A 16 -22.83 25.59 0.89
CA LYS A 16 -23.08 24.31 0.23
C LYS A 16 -22.33 24.18 -1.10
N VAL A 17 -21.05 24.55 -1.10
CA VAL A 17 -20.16 24.40 -2.26
C VAL A 17 -19.54 23.01 -2.24
N ASP A 18 -19.71 22.27 -3.33
CA ASP A 18 -19.22 20.89 -3.47
C ASP A 18 -17.79 20.81 -4.05
N VAL A 19 -17.48 21.71 -5.00
CA VAL A 19 -16.21 21.82 -5.71
C VAL A 19 -15.78 23.28 -5.72
N LEU A 20 -14.53 23.59 -5.37
CA LEU A 20 -13.99 24.96 -5.40
C LEU A 20 -12.58 24.99 -6.01
N CYS A 21 -12.41 25.73 -7.10
CA CYS A 21 -11.09 26.07 -7.63
C CYS A 21 -10.48 27.21 -6.81
N VAL A 22 -9.18 27.12 -6.51
CA VAL A 22 -8.44 28.12 -5.75
C VAL A 22 -7.10 28.42 -6.41
N GLN A 23 -6.80 29.71 -6.54
CA GLN A 23 -5.55 30.23 -7.08
C GLN A 23 -4.69 30.85 -5.95
N GLU A 24 -3.45 31.17 -6.26
CA GLU A 24 -2.45 31.68 -5.31
C GLU A 24 -2.34 30.88 -4.00
N THR A 25 -2.29 29.56 -4.10
CA THR A 25 -2.21 28.72 -2.89
C THR A 25 -0.93 28.99 -2.10
N ARG A 26 0.17 29.34 -2.78
CA ARG A 26 1.52 29.56 -2.24
C ARG A 26 2.04 28.36 -1.44
N TRP A 27 1.59 27.17 -1.81
CA TRP A 27 1.99 25.91 -1.20
C TRP A 27 2.98 25.20 -2.10
N LYS A 28 4.10 24.76 -1.52
CA LYS A 28 5.12 23.99 -2.25
C LYS A 28 4.74 22.50 -2.32
N GLY A 29 4.86 21.94 -3.52
CA GLY A 29 4.71 20.53 -3.85
C GLY A 29 3.41 20.17 -4.57
N SER A 30 3.36 18.92 -5.03
CA SER A 30 2.21 18.29 -5.69
C SER A 30 1.57 17.29 -4.73
N LYS A 31 0.50 17.66 -4.03
CA LYS A 31 -0.12 16.77 -3.02
C LYS A 31 -1.64 16.95 -2.93
N ALA A 32 -2.28 16.08 -2.16
CA ALA A 32 -3.63 16.28 -1.63
C ALA A 32 -3.62 16.28 -0.10
N ARG A 33 -4.49 17.08 0.52
CA ARG A 33 -4.56 17.23 1.98
C ARG A 33 -5.98 17.53 2.43
N SER A 34 -6.44 16.89 3.51
CA SER A 34 -7.69 17.30 4.17
C SER A 34 -7.50 18.63 4.89
N ILE A 35 -8.45 19.55 4.71
CA ILE A 35 -8.43 20.90 5.28
C ILE A 35 -9.39 21.07 6.47
N GLY A 36 -10.10 19.99 6.86
CA GLY A 36 -11.15 20.00 7.90
C GLY A 36 -12.57 20.11 7.32
N GLY A 37 -13.59 19.94 8.16
CA GLY A 37 -15.01 20.10 7.77
C GLY A 37 -15.52 19.11 6.73
N GLY A 38 -14.82 17.97 6.53
CA GLY A 38 -15.15 17.02 5.47
C GLY A 38 -14.63 17.41 4.07
N TYR A 39 -13.73 18.39 3.93
CA TYR A 39 -13.18 18.81 2.64
C TYR A 39 -11.72 18.37 2.42
N LYS A 40 -11.35 18.15 1.16
CA LYS A 40 -10.00 17.79 0.71
C LYS A 40 -9.51 18.68 -0.42
N LEU A 41 -8.33 19.27 -0.25
CA LEU A 41 -7.64 20.10 -1.22
C LEU A 41 -6.64 19.27 -2.02
N PHE A 42 -6.71 19.34 -3.33
CA PHE A 42 -5.66 18.91 -4.28
C PHE A 42 -4.94 20.17 -4.74
N TYR A 43 -3.60 20.19 -4.71
CA TYR A 43 -2.86 21.40 -5.08
C TYR A 43 -1.54 21.09 -5.78
N HIS A 44 -1.04 22.09 -6.49
CA HIS A 44 0.28 22.10 -7.12
C HIS A 44 0.91 23.49 -7.02
N GLY A 45 2.20 23.53 -6.66
CA GLY A 45 2.98 24.76 -6.63
C GLY A 45 4.48 24.49 -6.45
N VAL A 46 5.33 25.31 -7.06
CA VAL A 46 6.79 25.08 -7.12
C VAL A 46 7.52 25.77 -5.94
N ASP A 47 7.09 26.98 -5.59
CA ASP A 47 7.69 27.78 -4.52
C ASP A 47 6.63 28.27 -3.51
N ARG A 48 7.06 28.54 -2.27
CA ARG A 48 6.21 29.16 -1.23
C ARG A 48 5.99 30.65 -1.45
N LYS A 49 6.72 31.27 -2.38
CA LYS A 49 6.66 32.72 -2.67
C LYS A 49 5.89 33.05 -3.96
N ARG A 50 5.76 32.12 -4.91
CA ARG A 50 5.18 32.35 -6.25
C ARG A 50 4.08 31.34 -6.58
N ASN A 51 3.01 31.82 -7.25
CA ASN A 51 1.91 31.06 -7.89
C ASN A 51 1.35 29.86 -7.09
N GLY A 52 0.50 29.04 -7.73
CA GLY A 52 -0.01 27.81 -7.17
C GLY A 52 -1.53 27.69 -7.31
N VAL A 53 -1.96 26.53 -7.81
CA VAL A 53 -3.37 26.20 -8.06
C VAL A 53 -3.85 25.07 -7.16
N GLY A 54 -5.15 25.01 -6.93
CA GLY A 54 -5.78 23.98 -6.15
C GLY A 54 -7.25 23.75 -6.50
N VAL A 55 -7.75 22.56 -6.22
CA VAL A 55 -9.18 22.22 -6.27
C VAL A 55 -9.56 21.57 -4.95
N ILE A 56 -10.58 22.11 -4.29
CA ILE A 56 -11.14 21.61 -3.04
C ILE A 56 -12.42 20.85 -3.33
N LEU A 57 -12.51 19.61 -2.85
CA LEU A 57 -13.66 18.74 -2.99
C LEU A 57 -14.29 18.43 -1.64
N LYS A 58 -15.63 18.40 -1.59
CA LYS A 58 -16.39 17.83 -0.49
C LYS A 58 -16.12 16.33 -0.39
N GLY A 59 -16.09 15.81 0.83
CA GLY A 59 -15.62 14.45 1.16
C GLY A 59 -16.36 13.33 0.41
N GLU A 60 -17.63 13.56 0.07
CA GLU A 60 -18.46 12.63 -0.73
C GLU A 60 -17.86 12.42 -2.14
N PHE A 61 -17.35 13.48 -2.77
CA PHE A 61 -16.76 13.42 -4.12
C PHE A 61 -15.27 13.03 -4.14
N VAL A 62 -14.60 12.98 -2.98
CA VAL A 62 -13.19 12.56 -2.92
C VAL A 62 -12.99 11.12 -3.39
N ASN A 63 -13.97 10.25 -3.16
CA ASN A 63 -13.94 8.85 -3.64
C ASN A 63 -14.27 8.72 -5.13
N SER A 64 -14.73 9.80 -5.77
CA SER A 64 -15.10 9.88 -7.19
C SER A 64 -13.97 10.41 -8.07
N VAL A 65 -12.81 10.77 -7.50
CA VAL A 65 -11.66 11.25 -8.27
C VAL A 65 -11.04 10.10 -9.06
N LEU A 66 -11.07 10.20 -10.38
CA LEU A 66 -10.48 9.26 -11.33
C LEU A 66 -9.03 9.59 -11.64
N GLU A 67 -8.74 10.88 -11.84
CA GLU A 67 -7.43 11.36 -12.26
C GLU A 67 -7.17 12.78 -11.73
N VAL A 68 -5.90 13.08 -11.43
CA VAL A 68 -5.44 14.43 -11.06
C VAL A 68 -4.23 14.77 -11.93
N LYS A 69 -4.44 15.57 -12.98
CA LYS A 69 -3.36 16.10 -13.83
C LYS A 69 -2.88 17.43 -13.25
N ARG A 70 -1.59 17.52 -12.91
CA ARG A 70 -0.94 18.75 -12.42
C ARG A 70 0.03 19.21 -13.50
N VAL A 71 -0.44 20.10 -14.35
CA VAL A 71 0.26 20.51 -15.58
C VAL A 71 1.38 21.50 -15.24
N SER A 72 1.04 22.57 -14.52
CA SER A 72 1.98 23.60 -14.10
C SER A 72 1.55 24.26 -12.79
N ASP A 73 2.37 25.15 -12.21
CA ASP A 73 2.00 25.95 -11.03
C ASP A 73 0.85 26.95 -11.28
N ARG A 74 0.39 27.02 -12.54
CA ARG A 74 -0.73 27.81 -13.02
C ARG A 74 -1.93 26.97 -13.49
N MET A 75 -1.79 25.65 -13.61
CA MET A 75 -2.86 24.82 -14.16
C MET A 75 -2.91 23.40 -13.61
N MET A 76 -4.12 22.97 -13.25
CA MET A 76 -4.40 21.58 -12.89
C MET A 76 -5.80 21.17 -13.32
N SER A 77 -5.99 19.88 -13.57
CA SER A 77 -7.26 19.28 -13.94
C SER A 77 -7.57 18.07 -13.05
N LEU A 78 -8.81 17.99 -12.57
CA LEU A 78 -9.35 16.85 -11.83
C LEU A 78 -10.48 16.21 -12.62
N LYS A 79 -10.36 14.90 -12.85
CA LYS A 79 -11.42 14.10 -13.48
C LYS A 79 -12.24 13.39 -12.41
N LEU A 80 -13.55 13.61 -12.39
CA LEU A 80 -14.50 13.10 -11.40
C LEU A 80 -15.55 12.22 -12.06
N GLU A 81 -15.97 11.14 -11.42
CA GLU A 81 -17.14 10.34 -11.79
C GLU A 81 -18.28 10.55 -10.78
N ILE A 82 -19.32 11.28 -11.20
CA ILE A 82 -20.49 11.59 -10.37
C ILE A 82 -21.67 10.79 -10.90
N GLU A 83 -21.98 9.68 -10.21
CA GLU A 83 -23.13 8.81 -10.48
C GLU A 83 -23.24 8.36 -11.96
N GLY A 84 -22.11 8.10 -12.62
CA GLY A 84 -22.04 7.69 -14.04
C GLY A 84 -21.75 8.79 -15.05
N VAL A 85 -21.71 10.06 -14.64
CA VAL A 85 -21.28 11.18 -15.49
C VAL A 85 -19.85 11.56 -15.17
N VAL A 86 -19.01 11.69 -16.19
CA VAL A 86 -17.62 12.11 -16.04
C VAL A 86 -17.51 13.62 -16.19
N VAL A 87 -16.99 14.28 -15.15
CA VAL A 87 -16.83 15.73 -15.06
C VAL A 87 -15.36 16.07 -14.86
N ASN A 88 -14.80 16.89 -15.75
CA ASN A 88 -13.44 17.41 -15.67
C ASN A 88 -13.48 18.83 -15.12
N VAL A 89 -12.84 19.04 -13.97
CA VAL A 89 -12.72 20.34 -13.30
C VAL A 89 -11.32 20.87 -13.51
N VAL A 90 -11.18 21.96 -14.27
CA VAL A 90 -9.90 22.60 -14.55
C VAL A 90 -9.78 23.86 -13.71
N SER A 91 -8.66 24.00 -13.00
CA SER A 91 -8.30 25.21 -12.25
C SER A 91 -7.12 25.89 -12.92
N GLY A 92 -7.33 27.11 -13.40
CA GLY A 92 -6.32 27.93 -14.07
C GLY A 92 -5.99 29.21 -13.30
N TYR A 93 -4.75 29.70 -13.48
CA TYR A 93 -4.27 31.00 -13.01
C TYR A 93 -3.44 31.68 -14.10
N ALA A 94 -4.10 32.51 -14.90
CA ALA A 94 -3.47 33.19 -16.04
C ALA A 94 -2.42 34.22 -15.59
N PRO A 95 -1.39 34.51 -16.41
CA PRO A 95 -0.45 35.59 -16.13
C PRO A 95 -1.12 36.97 -16.04
N GLN A 96 -0.50 37.91 -15.32
CA GLN A 96 -1.02 39.28 -15.14
C GLN A 96 -0.77 40.15 -16.39
N VAL A 97 -1.50 41.27 -16.46
CA VAL A 97 -1.31 42.32 -17.47
C VAL A 97 0.12 42.87 -17.35
N GLY A 98 0.94 42.72 -18.39
CA GLY A 98 2.36 43.13 -18.42
C GLY A 98 3.40 42.00 -18.29
N CYS A 99 2.99 40.74 -18.11
CA CYS A 99 3.92 39.60 -18.23
C CYS A 99 4.36 39.38 -19.69
N GLU A 100 5.56 38.82 -19.87
CA GLU A 100 6.13 38.44 -21.19
C GLU A 100 5.15 37.59 -22.00
N LEU A 101 5.12 37.83 -23.33
CA LEU A 101 4.20 37.18 -24.25
C LEU A 101 4.38 35.65 -24.24
N GLU A 102 5.62 35.17 -24.17
CA GLU A 102 5.96 33.74 -24.11
C GLU A 102 5.29 33.01 -22.92
N VAL A 103 5.20 33.68 -21.75
CA VAL A 103 4.54 33.12 -20.56
C VAL A 103 3.02 33.03 -20.76
N LYS A 104 2.43 33.99 -21.49
CA LYS A 104 1.01 33.99 -21.84
C LYS A 104 0.70 32.90 -22.87
N GLU A 105 1.49 32.80 -23.94
CA GLU A 105 1.35 31.77 -24.98
C GLU A 105 1.45 30.36 -24.39
N ARG A 106 2.43 30.13 -23.51
CA ARG A 106 2.57 28.86 -22.80
C ARG A 106 1.33 28.50 -21.98
N PHE A 107 0.75 29.45 -21.25
CA PHE A 107 -0.47 29.19 -20.47
C PHE A 107 -1.64 28.77 -21.37
N TRP A 108 -1.83 29.44 -22.50
CA TRP A 108 -2.91 29.12 -23.43
C TRP A 108 -2.69 27.79 -24.15
N SER A 109 -1.46 27.49 -24.57
CA SER A 109 -1.08 26.20 -25.15
C SER A 109 -1.30 25.06 -24.16
N GLU A 110 -0.88 25.21 -22.90
CA GLU A 110 -1.15 24.22 -21.83
C GLU A 110 -2.68 24.02 -21.63
N LEU A 111 -3.48 25.08 -21.75
CA LEU A 111 -4.94 25.00 -21.59
C LEU A 111 -5.57 24.26 -22.77
N ASP A 112 -5.11 24.53 -23.99
CA ASP A 112 -5.57 23.87 -25.20
C ASP A 112 -5.33 22.36 -25.13
N GLU A 113 -4.09 21.94 -24.83
CA GLU A 113 -3.72 20.53 -24.67
C GLU A 113 -4.60 19.82 -23.64
N VAL A 114 -4.90 20.48 -22.51
CA VAL A 114 -5.76 19.92 -21.47
C VAL A 114 -7.17 19.71 -21.99
N ILE A 115 -7.76 20.67 -22.70
CA ILE A 115 -9.13 20.58 -23.20
C ILE A 115 -9.25 19.60 -24.37
N GLU A 116 -8.28 19.57 -25.28
CA GLU A 116 -8.21 18.61 -26.39
C GLU A 116 -8.06 17.18 -25.89
N SER A 117 -7.33 16.97 -24.78
CA SER A 117 -7.20 15.64 -24.16
C SER A 117 -8.51 15.11 -23.56
N ILE A 118 -9.56 15.93 -23.43
CA ILE A 118 -10.84 15.54 -22.82
C ILE A 118 -11.85 15.13 -23.91
N PRO A 119 -12.35 13.88 -23.91
CA PRO A 119 -13.31 13.41 -24.91
C PRO A 119 -14.57 14.29 -24.98
N ARG A 120 -15.13 14.52 -26.18
CA ARG A 120 -16.30 15.39 -26.41
C ARG A 120 -17.55 15.01 -25.58
N GLY A 121 -17.72 13.73 -25.27
CA GLY A 121 -18.83 13.23 -24.44
C GLY A 121 -18.72 13.53 -22.94
N GLU A 122 -17.56 13.95 -22.44
CA GLU A 122 -17.36 14.28 -21.03
C GLU A 122 -17.73 15.74 -20.73
N ARG A 123 -18.13 16.02 -19.47
CA ARG A 123 -18.39 17.39 -19.01
C ARG A 123 -17.08 18.08 -18.65
N VAL A 124 -17.00 19.39 -18.94
CA VAL A 124 -15.85 20.23 -18.61
C VAL A 124 -16.34 21.48 -17.91
N VAL A 125 -15.74 21.79 -16.77
CA VAL A 125 -15.94 23.02 -16.02
C VAL A 125 -14.56 23.62 -15.71
N ILE A 126 -14.29 24.80 -16.24
CA ILE A 126 -13.05 25.54 -15.97
C ILE A 126 -13.40 26.65 -14.98
N GLY A 127 -12.74 26.66 -13.81
CA GLY A 127 -12.79 27.78 -12.87
C GLY A 127 -11.41 28.42 -12.79
N ALA A 128 -11.25 29.60 -13.37
CA ALA A 128 -9.95 30.23 -13.48
C ALA A 128 -10.00 31.73 -13.26
N ASP A 129 -8.90 32.25 -12.73
CA ASP A 129 -8.59 33.67 -12.74
C ASP A 129 -7.81 33.96 -14.03
N PHE A 130 -8.49 34.59 -14.99
CA PHE A 130 -7.94 34.86 -16.31
C PHE A 130 -7.25 36.22 -16.41
N ASN A 131 -7.33 37.07 -15.36
CA ASN A 131 -6.78 38.42 -15.38
C ASN A 131 -7.22 39.31 -16.58
N GLY A 132 -8.33 38.95 -17.24
CA GLY A 132 -8.87 39.65 -18.43
C GLY A 132 -10.31 40.12 -18.24
N HIS A 133 -10.72 41.15 -18.98
CA HIS A 133 -12.08 41.72 -19.00
C HIS A 133 -12.75 41.35 -20.31
N VAL A 134 -13.76 40.48 -20.28
CA VAL A 134 -14.46 40.03 -21.50
C VAL A 134 -15.43 41.06 -22.07
N GLY A 135 -15.78 42.08 -21.30
CA GLY A 135 -16.61 43.21 -21.73
C GLY A 135 -18.12 43.04 -21.49
N GLU A 136 -18.87 44.14 -21.53
CA GLU A 136 -20.34 44.18 -21.54
C GLU A 136 -20.91 44.03 -22.97
N GLY A 137 -22.05 43.36 -23.11
CA GLY A 137 -22.63 43.02 -24.41
C GLY A 137 -22.02 41.77 -25.05
N ASN A 138 -22.61 41.30 -26.15
CA ASN A 138 -22.18 40.08 -26.85
C ASN A 138 -22.20 40.20 -28.38
N ARG A 139 -22.17 41.43 -28.91
CA ARG A 139 -22.32 41.68 -30.34
C ARG A 139 -21.12 41.11 -31.10
N GLY A 140 -21.32 40.01 -31.85
CA GLY A 140 -20.25 39.28 -32.57
C GLY A 140 -19.62 38.10 -31.80
N ASP A 141 -20.09 37.84 -30.58
CA ASP A 141 -19.61 36.77 -29.69
C ASP A 141 -20.76 36.03 -28.98
N ASP A 142 -21.99 36.19 -29.48
CA ASP A 142 -23.23 35.66 -28.92
C ASP A 142 -23.25 34.13 -28.80
N GLU A 143 -22.40 33.46 -29.56
CA GLU A 143 -22.18 32.02 -29.47
C GLU A 143 -21.46 31.56 -28.19
N VAL A 144 -20.65 32.42 -27.57
CA VAL A 144 -19.74 32.05 -26.46
C VAL A 144 -19.94 32.89 -25.19
N MET A 145 -20.58 34.04 -25.28
CA MET A 145 -20.86 34.90 -24.13
C MET A 145 -22.28 35.49 -24.15
N GLY A 146 -22.84 35.70 -22.96
CA GLY A 146 -24.08 36.44 -22.77
C GLY A 146 -23.87 37.95 -22.67
N ARG A 147 -24.97 38.70 -22.50
CA ARG A 147 -24.99 40.17 -22.55
C ARG A 147 -24.52 40.87 -21.28
N PHE A 148 -24.39 40.15 -20.16
CA PHE A 148 -24.30 40.74 -18.82
C PHE A 148 -22.87 40.83 -18.24
N GLY A 149 -21.85 40.92 -19.08
CA GLY A 149 -20.48 41.19 -18.64
C GLY A 149 -20.31 42.58 -18.00
N VAL A 150 -19.08 42.92 -17.61
CA VAL A 150 -18.75 44.15 -16.89
C VAL A 150 -17.55 44.84 -17.56
N LYS A 151 -17.61 46.17 -17.67
CA LYS A 151 -16.57 47.05 -18.27
C LYS A 151 -16.36 46.81 -19.78
N GLU A 152 -15.41 47.55 -20.35
CA GLU A 152 -14.94 47.34 -21.72
C GLU A 152 -13.98 46.15 -21.81
N ARG A 153 -13.94 45.53 -22.99
CA ARG A 153 -13.07 44.38 -23.26
C ARG A 153 -11.60 44.83 -23.39
N ASN A 154 -10.69 44.12 -22.71
CA ASN A 154 -9.24 44.31 -22.90
C ASN A 154 -8.62 43.16 -23.72
N LEU A 155 -7.35 43.30 -24.10
CA LEU A 155 -6.62 42.30 -24.90
C LEU A 155 -6.68 40.90 -24.27
N GLU A 156 -6.41 40.78 -22.97
CA GLU A 156 -6.49 39.51 -22.26
C GLU A 156 -7.91 38.92 -22.25
N GLY A 157 -8.93 39.76 -22.18
CA GLY A 157 -10.33 39.36 -22.31
C GLY A 157 -10.69 38.88 -23.71
N GLN A 158 -10.10 39.47 -24.75
CA GLN A 158 -10.23 38.98 -26.13
C GLN A 158 -9.63 37.58 -26.27
N MET A 159 -8.46 37.31 -25.67
CA MET A 159 -7.86 35.96 -25.68
C MET A 159 -8.77 34.91 -25.03
N VAL A 160 -9.51 35.26 -23.96
CA VAL A 160 -10.50 34.37 -23.32
C VAL A 160 -11.67 34.07 -24.28
N VAL A 161 -12.14 35.08 -25.00
CA VAL A 161 -13.25 34.96 -25.97
C VAL A 161 -12.81 34.12 -27.17
N ASP A 162 -11.61 34.35 -27.70
CA ASP A 162 -11.05 33.61 -28.84
C ASP A 162 -10.83 32.13 -28.48
N PHE A 163 -10.30 31.86 -27.28
CA PHE A 163 -10.21 30.52 -26.74
C PHE A 163 -11.59 29.86 -26.62
N ALA A 164 -12.58 30.59 -26.10
CA ALA A 164 -13.94 30.06 -25.96
C ALA A 164 -14.58 29.73 -27.32
N LYS A 165 -14.33 30.53 -28.36
CA LYS A 165 -14.76 30.23 -29.74
C LYS A 165 -14.10 28.97 -30.27
N ARG A 166 -12.77 28.89 -30.19
CA ARG A 166 -11.98 27.76 -30.71
C ARG A 166 -12.37 26.42 -30.06
N MET A 167 -12.61 26.43 -28.76
CA MET A 167 -12.89 25.22 -27.98
C MET A 167 -14.39 24.96 -27.72
N GLU A 168 -15.28 25.70 -28.38
CA GLU A 168 -16.74 25.62 -28.20
C GLU A 168 -17.18 25.71 -26.72
N MET A 169 -16.63 26.68 -26.00
CA MET A 169 -16.90 26.94 -24.59
C MET A 169 -17.82 28.16 -24.44
N ALA A 170 -18.57 28.19 -23.33
CA ALA A 170 -19.43 29.29 -22.94
C ALA A 170 -18.88 29.94 -21.65
N VAL A 171 -18.76 31.27 -21.67
CA VAL A 171 -18.36 32.08 -20.50
C VAL A 171 -19.59 32.27 -19.60
N VAL A 172 -19.77 31.36 -18.65
CA VAL A 172 -21.02 31.21 -17.88
C VAL A 172 -21.43 32.49 -17.14
N ASN A 173 -20.45 33.25 -16.63
CA ASN A 173 -20.68 34.45 -15.84
C ASN A 173 -21.50 35.53 -16.58
N THR A 174 -21.47 35.58 -17.91
CA THR A 174 -22.08 36.66 -18.70
C THR A 174 -23.52 36.38 -19.15
N TYR A 175 -24.04 35.16 -18.92
CA TYR A 175 -25.39 34.75 -19.34
C TYR A 175 -26.51 35.14 -18.36
N PHE A 176 -26.18 35.44 -17.10
CA PHE A 176 -27.19 35.68 -16.06
C PHE A 176 -27.28 37.16 -15.68
N GLN A 177 -28.48 37.74 -15.75
CA GLN A 177 -28.74 39.09 -15.28
C GLN A 177 -28.67 39.15 -13.75
N LYS A 178 -27.74 39.96 -13.21
CA LYS A 178 -27.55 40.17 -11.77
C LYS A 178 -27.27 41.64 -11.47
N ARG A 179 -27.50 42.06 -10.22
CA ARG A 179 -27.04 43.37 -9.73
C ARG A 179 -25.52 43.46 -9.89
N GLU A 180 -25.01 44.65 -10.20
CA GLU A 180 -23.59 44.88 -10.49
C GLU A 180 -22.66 44.36 -9.39
N GLU A 181 -23.02 44.53 -8.12
CA GLU A 181 -22.25 44.00 -6.98
C GLU A 181 -22.05 42.48 -7.01
N HIS A 182 -22.98 41.75 -7.63
CA HIS A 182 -22.95 40.30 -7.81
C HIS A 182 -22.33 39.86 -9.15
N ARG A 183 -21.79 40.80 -9.94
CA ARG A 183 -21.04 40.55 -11.18
C ARG A 183 -19.53 40.83 -11.03
N VAL A 184 -19.18 41.77 -10.15
CA VAL A 184 -17.79 42.15 -9.83
C VAL A 184 -17.09 41.06 -9.02
N THR A 185 -15.97 40.52 -9.53
CA THR A 185 -15.21 39.44 -8.88
C THR A 185 -13.96 39.93 -8.14
N TYR A 186 -13.41 41.08 -8.52
CA TYR A 186 -12.23 41.67 -7.89
C TYR A 186 -12.47 43.12 -7.46
N ARG A 187 -12.01 43.48 -6.25
CA ARG A 187 -12.08 44.84 -5.70
C ARG A 187 -10.75 45.22 -5.02
N SER A 188 -10.09 46.27 -5.52
CA SER A 188 -8.87 46.82 -4.92
C SER A 188 -8.76 48.32 -5.20
N GLY A 189 -8.45 49.13 -4.18
CA GLY A 189 -8.18 50.57 -4.34
C GLY A 189 -9.28 51.37 -5.05
N GLY A 190 -10.56 51.06 -4.80
CA GLY A 190 -11.70 51.74 -5.46
C GLY A 190 -12.06 51.20 -6.86
N ARG A 191 -11.25 50.30 -7.45
CA ARG A 191 -11.55 49.67 -8.73
C ARG A 191 -12.33 48.37 -8.53
N ASN A 192 -13.44 48.23 -9.26
CA ASN A 192 -14.26 47.02 -9.34
C ASN A 192 -14.05 46.37 -10.72
N THR A 193 -13.63 45.12 -10.79
CA THR A 193 -13.39 44.41 -12.06
C THR A 193 -13.94 42.99 -12.06
N GLN A 194 -14.10 42.41 -13.25
CA GLN A 194 -14.42 41.00 -13.47
C GLN A 194 -13.20 40.33 -14.12
N VAL A 195 -12.58 39.37 -13.42
CA VAL A 195 -11.37 38.64 -13.86
C VAL A 195 -11.45 37.13 -13.60
N ASP A 196 -12.19 36.73 -12.56
CA ASP A 196 -12.53 35.33 -12.30
C ASP A 196 -13.73 34.85 -13.14
N TYR A 197 -13.56 33.79 -13.95
CA TYR A 197 -14.62 33.24 -14.81
C TYR A 197 -14.80 31.73 -14.62
N ILE A 198 -16.05 31.30 -14.82
CA ILE A 198 -16.39 29.89 -14.98
C ILE A 198 -16.75 29.65 -16.45
N LEU A 199 -16.09 28.69 -17.10
CA LEU A 199 -16.40 28.26 -18.46
C LEU A 199 -16.92 26.82 -18.44
N CYS A 200 -17.86 26.51 -19.32
CA CYS A 200 -18.29 25.14 -19.59
C CYS A 200 -18.44 24.90 -21.10
N ARG A 201 -18.50 23.65 -21.55
CA ARG A 201 -18.79 23.36 -22.96
C ARG A 201 -20.16 23.93 -23.35
N ARG A 202 -20.26 24.51 -24.55
CA ARG A 202 -21.48 25.12 -25.07
C ARG A 202 -22.67 24.16 -25.06
N GLY A 203 -22.45 22.90 -25.45
CA GLY A 203 -23.47 21.85 -25.43
C GLY A 203 -24.03 21.52 -24.04
N HIS A 204 -23.32 21.87 -22.96
CA HIS A 204 -23.73 21.61 -21.58
C HIS A 204 -24.21 22.87 -20.85
N LEU A 205 -24.27 24.03 -21.53
CA LEU A 205 -24.75 25.28 -20.92
C LEU A 205 -26.17 25.15 -20.37
N ARG A 206 -27.01 24.28 -20.98
CA ARG A 206 -28.37 23.97 -20.51
C ARG A 206 -28.42 23.33 -19.12
N GLU A 207 -27.33 22.71 -18.66
CA GLU A 207 -27.21 22.11 -17.33
C GLU A 207 -26.91 23.17 -16.26
N VAL A 208 -26.54 24.39 -16.65
CA VAL A 208 -26.23 25.49 -15.73
C VAL A 208 -27.48 26.28 -15.39
N ASN A 209 -27.84 26.32 -14.11
CA ASN A 209 -29.06 26.97 -13.64
C ASN A 209 -28.85 28.41 -13.15
N ASP A 210 -27.68 28.70 -12.57
CA ASP A 210 -27.38 30.01 -11.98
C ASP A 210 -25.86 30.21 -11.88
N CYS A 211 -25.40 31.43 -12.09
CA CYS A 211 -24.03 31.86 -11.78
C CYS A 211 -24.06 33.24 -11.11
N LYS A 212 -23.37 33.38 -9.97
CA LYS A 212 -23.33 34.64 -9.22
C LYS A 212 -22.08 34.81 -8.38
N VAL A 213 -21.74 36.06 -8.10
CA VAL A 213 -20.71 36.41 -7.12
C VAL A 213 -21.31 36.55 -5.72
N VAL A 214 -20.67 35.94 -4.72
CA VAL A 214 -21.10 36.02 -3.31
C VAL A 214 -20.46 37.24 -2.64
N VAL A 215 -21.30 38.16 -2.16
CA VAL A 215 -20.90 39.37 -1.43
C VAL A 215 -20.93 39.11 0.08
N GLY A 216 -19.94 39.64 0.83
CA GLY A 216 -19.92 39.63 2.30
C GLY A 216 -19.12 38.50 2.98
N GLU A 217 -18.36 37.68 2.24
CA GLU A 217 -17.43 36.70 2.84
C GLU A 217 -15.98 37.23 2.76
N SER A 218 -15.26 37.27 3.88
CA SER A 218 -13.97 37.96 4.02
C SER A 218 -12.73 37.06 3.88
N VAL A 219 -12.87 35.88 3.28
CA VAL A 219 -11.78 34.89 3.21
C VAL A 219 -10.61 35.39 2.36
N ALA A 220 -10.91 36.09 1.26
CA ALA A 220 -9.96 36.86 0.45
C ALA A 220 -10.34 38.35 0.48
N ARG A 221 -9.35 39.25 0.65
CA ARG A 221 -9.60 40.70 0.79
C ARG A 221 -9.97 41.38 -0.53
N GLN A 222 -9.51 40.84 -1.65
CA GLN A 222 -9.65 41.44 -2.99
C GLN A 222 -10.56 40.62 -3.92
N HIS A 223 -10.46 39.30 -3.90
CA HIS A 223 -11.29 38.41 -4.73
C HIS A 223 -12.58 38.00 -4.01
N ARG A 224 -13.66 37.90 -4.78
CA ARG A 224 -14.96 37.41 -4.36
C ARG A 224 -15.24 36.07 -5.02
N MET A 225 -15.91 35.18 -4.28
CA MET A 225 -16.21 33.85 -4.77
C MET A 225 -17.29 33.89 -5.86
N VAL A 226 -16.99 33.31 -7.03
CA VAL A 226 -17.96 33.01 -8.08
C VAL A 226 -18.54 31.63 -7.83
N VAL A 227 -19.87 31.50 -7.82
CA VAL A 227 -20.57 30.24 -7.61
C VAL A 227 -21.47 29.94 -8.79
N CYS A 228 -21.24 28.80 -9.43
CA CYS A 228 -22.09 28.23 -10.47
C CYS A 228 -22.89 27.03 -9.91
N LYS A 229 -24.19 26.98 -10.21
CA LYS A 229 -25.07 25.86 -9.87
C LYS A 229 -25.41 25.07 -11.12
N MET A 230 -24.92 23.84 -11.21
CA MET A 230 -25.14 22.94 -12.34
C MET A 230 -25.99 21.73 -11.91
N THR A 231 -27.00 21.35 -12.71
CA THR A 231 -27.83 20.16 -12.50
C THR A 231 -27.41 19.09 -13.51
N LEU A 232 -26.85 17.99 -13.02
CA LEU A 232 -26.47 16.86 -13.87
C LEU A 232 -27.67 15.91 -14.03
N GLU A 233 -28.02 15.55 -15.26
CA GLU A 233 -28.96 14.48 -15.52
C GLU A 233 -28.28 13.13 -15.29
N VAL A 234 -28.80 12.35 -14.34
CA VAL A 234 -28.20 11.10 -13.92
C VAL A 234 -29.22 9.98 -14.06
N ARG A 235 -28.86 8.90 -14.77
CA ARG A 235 -29.60 7.63 -14.67
C ARG A 235 -29.35 7.05 -13.28
N LYS A 236 -30.34 7.10 -12.39
CA LYS A 236 -30.27 6.52 -11.03
C LYS A 236 -29.82 5.06 -11.11
N LYS A 237 -28.58 4.78 -10.74
CA LYS A 237 -28.10 3.39 -10.57
C LYS A 237 -28.70 2.81 -9.29
N LYS A 238 -29.20 1.57 -9.36
CA LYS A 238 -29.48 0.79 -8.14
C LYS A 238 -28.15 0.57 -7.42
N ARG A 239 -27.94 1.24 -6.27
CA ARG A 239 -26.77 0.95 -5.42
C ARG A 239 -26.83 -0.53 -5.03
N GLY A 240 -25.78 -1.29 -5.37
CA GLY A 240 -25.65 -2.68 -4.94
C GLY A 240 -25.79 -2.77 -3.42
N LYS A 241 -26.61 -3.72 -2.93
CA LYS A 241 -26.74 -3.98 -1.50
C LYS A 241 -25.35 -4.38 -0.96
N THR A 242 -24.79 -3.58 -0.06
CA THR A 242 -23.55 -3.97 0.62
C THR A 242 -23.86 -5.12 1.57
N GLU A 243 -23.14 -6.24 1.44
CA GLU A 243 -23.31 -7.41 2.31
C GLU A 243 -23.12 -7.04 3.78
N LYS A 244 -24.06 -7.50 4.61
CA LYS A 244 -23.98 -7.38 6.07
C LYS A 244 -22.97 -8.41 6.57
N LYS A 245 -21.92 -7.97 7.25
CA LYS A 245 -20.90 -8.85 7.84
C LYS A 245 -21.03 -8.94 9.35
N THR A 246 -20.81 -10.12 9.90
CA THR A 246 -20.80 -10.39 11.35
C THR A 246 -19.65 -9.62 12.03
N LYS A 247 -19.90 -9.07 13.23
CA LYS A 247 -18.92 -8.23 13.95
C LYS A 247 -17.91 -9.04 14.78
N TRP A 248 -17.20 -9.95 14.12
CA TRP A 248 -16.28 -10.91 14.75
C TRP A 248 -15.19 -10.32 15.66
N TRP A 249 -14.78 -9.07 15.44
CA TRP A 249 -13.77 -8.41 16.28
C TRP A 249 -14.21 -8.23 17.73
N LYS A 250 -15.52 -8.33 18.02
CA LYS A 250 -16.04 -8.27 19.39
C LYS A 250 -15.54 -9.44 20.25
N LEU A 251 -15.28 -10.62 19.67
CA LEU A 251 -14.76 -11.80 20.38
C LEU A 251 -13.37 -11.60 21.03
N GLN A 252 -12.74 -10.43 20.83
CA GLN A 252 -11.55 -10.04 21.58
C GLN A 252 -11.87 -9.63 23.03
N ASN A 253 -13.12 -9.22 23.31
CA ASN A 253 -13.59 -8.99 24.67
C ASN A 253 -14.03 -10.33 25.28
N GLU A 254 -13.50 -10.63 26.46
CA GLU A 254 -13.72 -11.87 27.19
C GLU A 254 -15.21 -12.08 27.52
N GLU A 255 -15.91 -11.04 27.98
CA GLU A 255 -17.36 -11.08 28.28
C GLU A 255 -18.18 -11.56 27.07
N THR A 256 -17.90 -10.99 25.90
CA THR A 256 -18.64 -11.36 24.67
C THR A 256 -18.23 -12.73 24.13
N CYS A 257 -17.01 -13.19 24.43
CA CYS A 257 -16.59 -14.54 24.09
C CYS A 257 -17.30 -15.56 24.99
N GLU A 258 -17.48 -15.27 26.28
CA GLU A 258 -18.28 -16.09 27.19
C GLU A 258 -19.75 -16.13 26.79
N GLU A 259 -20.36 -14.99 26.48
CA GLU A 259 -21.74 -14.91 25.99
C GLU A 259 -21.92 -15.75 24.70
N PHE A 260 -20.94 -15.67 23.79
CA PHE A 260 -20.94 -16.49 22.57
C PHE A 260 -20.86 -17.99 22.88
N ARG A 261 -19.98 -18.41 23.80
CA ARG A 261 -19.87 -19.81 24.23
C ARG A 261 -21.18 -20.31 24.86
N GLN A 262 -21.77 -19.55 25.76
CA GLN A 262 -23.02 -19.91 26.43
C GLN A 262 -24.17 -20.05 25.42
N LYS A 263 -24.30 -19.10 24.49
CA LYS A 263 -25.36 -19.17 23.49
C LYS A 263 -25.17 -20.34 22.52
N LEU A 264 -23.94 -20.65 22.18
CA LEU A 264 -23.61 -21.82 21.37
C LEU A 264 -24.00 -23.11 22.08
N ARG A 265 -23.61 -23.27 23.36
CA ARG A 265 -24.00 -24.41 24.20
C ARG A 265 -25.52 -24.56 24.32
N GLN A 266 -26.24 -23.45 24.44
CA GLN A 266 -27.71 -23.47 24.47
C GLN A 266 -28.31 -24.00 23.15
N LEU A 267 -27.76 -23.61 22.01
CA LEU A 267 -28.22 -24.09 20.70
C LEU A 267 -27.88 -25.56 20.46
N LEU A 268 -26.84 -26.07 21.11
CA LEU A 268 -26.45 -27.48 21.10
C LEU A 268 -27.21 -28.32 22.15
N GLY A 269 -28.31 -27.80 22.72
CA GLY A 269 -29.12 -28.54 23.69
C GLY A 269 -28.42 -28.80 25.03
N GLY A 270 -27.41 -28.02 25.39
CA GLY A 270 -26.63 -28.20 26.62
C GLY A 270 -25.41 -29.13 26.47
N GLN A 271 -25.18 -29.70 25.29
CA GLN A 271 -23.98 -30.49 24.99
C GLN A 271 -22.77 -29.57 24.75
N ASP A 272 -21.60 -30.03 25.19
CA ASP A 272 -20.30 -29.36 24.98
C ASP A 272 -19.58 -29.85 23.70
N GLU A 273 -20.24 -30.67 22.90
CA GLU A 273 -19.71 -31.19 21.64
C GLU A 273 -20.35 -30.49 20.43
N LEU A 274 -19.51 -30.13 19.47
CA LEU A 274 -19.99 -29.62 18.18
C LEU A 274 -20.42 -30.77 17.28
N PRO A 275 -21.40 -30.54 16.38
CA PRO A 275 -21.79 -31.51 15.37
C PRO A 275 -20.57 -31.97 14.58
N ASP A 276 -20.64 -33.19 14.08
CA ASP A 276 -19.51 -33.81 13.44
C ASP A 276 -19.25 -33.30 12.02
N ASP A 277 -20.26 -32.73 11.37
CA ASP A 277 -20.16 -32.22 10.02
C ASP A 277 -19.81 -30.71 9.97
N TRP A 278 -19.09 -30.32 8.92
CA TRP A 278 -18.63 -28.95 8.74
C TRP A 278 -19.80 -27.97 8.50
N GLU A 279 -20.77 -28.35 7.67
CA GLU A 279 -21.80 -27.42 7.18
C GLU A 279 -22.73 -26.97 8.31
N THR A 280 -23.23 -27.92 9.10
CA THR A 280 -24.06 -27.67 10.28
C THR A 280 -23.29 -26.86 11.31
N THR A 281 -22.04 -27.26 11.61
CA THR A 281 -21.21 -26.54 12.59
C THR A 281 -20.95 -25.10 12.16
N ALA A 282 -20.58 -24.88 10.89
CA ALA A 282 -20.32 -23.55 10.36
C ALA A 282 -21.60 -22.69 10.35
N GLU A 283 -22.76 -23.27 10.03
CA GLU A 283 -24.05 -22.58 10.07
C GLU A 283 -24.43 -22.14 11.49
N ILE A 284 -24.35 -23.04 12.47
CA ILE A 284 -24.62 -22.74 13.87
C ILE A 284 -23.68 -21.63 14.37
N ILE A 285 -22.39 -21.69 14.05
CA ILE A 285 -21.41 -20.65 14.41
C ILE A 285 -21.80 -19.31 13.80
N ARG A 286 -22.15 -19.26 12.51
CA ARG A 286 -22.55 -18.03 11.82
C ARG A 286 -23.82 -17.45 12.40
N GLU A 287 -24.82 -18.28 12.68
CA GLU A 287 -26.09 -17.85 13.26
C GLU A 287 -25.88 -17.29 14.67
N THR A 288 -25.14 -18.00 15.51
CA THR A 288 -24.75 -17.55 16.86
C THR A 288 -24.00 -16.23 16.80
N GLY A 289 -23.03 -16.11 15.89
CA GLY A 289 -22.26 -14.88 15.69
C GLY A 289 -23.13 -13.71 15.27
N ARG A 290 -24.09 -13.93 14.36
CA ARG A 290 -25.06 -12.90 13.92
C ARG A 290 -25.98 -12.46 15.06
N LYS A 291 -26.42 -13.39 15.91
CA LYS A 291 -27.29 -13.11 17.07
C LYS A 291 -26.55 -12.36 18.18
N VAL A 292 -25.38 -12.85 18.62
CA VAL A 292 -24.62 -12.30 19.76
C VAL A 292 -23.83 -11.05 19.38
N LEU A 293 -23.03 -11.11 18.30
CA LEU A 293 -22.12 -10.03 17.94
C LEU A 293 -22.82 -8.92 17.14
N GLY A 294 -23.93 -9.29 16.49
CA GLY A 294 -24.67 -8.46 15.54
C GLY A 294 -23.99 -8.35 14.18
N VAL A 295 -24.72 -7.79 13.22
CA VAL A 295 -24.22 -7.54 11.87
C VAL A 295 -23.88 -6.07 11.63
N SER A 296 -22.90 -5.82 10.78
CA SER A 296 -22.58 -4.49 10.27
C SER A 296 -23.70 -4.01 9.34
N SER A 297 -24.05 -2.72 9.41
CA SER A 297 -25.20 -2.15 8.71
C SER A 297 -25.05 -2.02 7.18
N GLY A 298 -23.99 -2.59 6.58
CA GLY A 298 -23.70 -2.52 5.13
C GLY A 298 -23.34 -1.11 4.61
N LYS A 299 -24.08 -0.08 5.03
CA LYS A 299 -23.68 1.32 4.84
C LYS A 299 -22.41 1.58 5.63
N ARG A 300 -21.34 2.03 4.96
CA ARG A 300 -20.41 2.96 5.61
C ARG A 300 -21.32 4.08 6.11
N LYS A 301 -21.58 4.14 7.41
CA LYS A 301 -22.07 5.41 7.97
C LYS A 301 -21.02 6.43 7.54
N ASP A 302 -21.41 7.41 6.74
CA ASP A 302 -20.59 8.60 6.48
C ASP A 302 -20.17 9.28 7.81
N GLY A 303 -20.79 8.91 8.93
CA GLY A 303 -20.26 9.04 10.27
C GLY A 303 -19.09 8.10 10.59
N LYS A 304 -17.92 8.29 9.96
CA LYS A 304 -16.63 7.99 10.61
C LYS A 304 -16.28 9.03 11.68
N GLU A 305 -17.11 10.05 11.84
CA GLU A 305 -16.98 11.07 12.86
C GLU A 305 -17.58 10.69 14.22
N THR A 306 -18.04 9.46 14.50
CA THR A 306 -18.62 9.16 15.83
C THR A 306 -17.72 8.39 16.79
N TRP A 307 -16.41 8.35 16.57
CA TRP A 307 -15.48 7.77 17.55
C TRP A 307 -15.27 8.65 18.81
N TRP A 308 -15.65 9.93 18.72
CA TRP A 308 -15.67 10.90 19.81
C TRP A 308 -17.09 11.21 20.30
N TRP A 309 -18.10 10.48 19.81
CA TRP A 309 -19.49 10.73 20.14
C TRP A 309 -19.82 10.19 21.53
N ASN A 310 -20.27 11.06 22.43
CA ASN A 310 -20.66 10.73 23.80
C ASN A 310 -22.09 11.23 24.10
N GLU A 311 -22.62 10.89 25.27
CA GLU A 311 -23.99 11.25 25.69
C GLU A 311 -24.19 12.76 25.76
N GLU A 312 -23.18 13.52 26.20
CA GLU A 312 -23.21 14.99 26.27
C GLU A 312 -23.39 15.65 24.89
N VAL A 313 -22.66 15.15 23.87
CA VAL A 313 -22.80 15.60 22.48
C VAL A 313 -24.18 15.24 21.94
N GLN A 314 -24.68 14.04 22.25
CA GLN A 314 -25.99 13.59 21.81
C GLN A 314 -27.10 14.49 22.36
N GLU A 315 -27.06 14.80 23.65
CA GLU A 315 -28.02 15.65 24.34
C GLU A 315 -27.98 17.09 23.79
N CYS A 316 -26.79 17.66 23.57
CA CYS A 316 -26.63 18.98 22.95
C CYS A 316 -27.19 19.03 21.52
N VAL A 317 -26.98 17.97 20.72
CA VAL A 317 -27.52 17.88 19.35
C VAL A 317 -29.03 17.72 19.35
N GLN A 318 -29.60 16.99 20.31
CA GLN A 318 -31.05 16.89 20.51
C GLN A 318 -31.66 18.25 20.88
N ARG A 319 -31.10 18.97 21.85
CA ARG A 319 -31.53 20.34 22.21
C ARG A 319 -31.47 21.29 21.00
N LYS A 320 -30.40 21.24 20.20
CA LYS A 320 -30.30 22.02 18.96
C LYS A 320 -31.42 21.67 17.96
N ARG A 321 -31.79 20.39 17.84
CA ARG A 321 -32.89 19.95 16.95
C ARG A 321 -34.25 20.43 17.45
N LEU A 322 -34.48 20.39 18.76
CA LEU A 322 -35.71 20.90 19.38
C LEU A 322 -35.83 22.42 19.19
N ALA A 323 -34.78 23.18 19.51
CA ALA A 323 -34.73 24.63 19.29
C ALA A 323 -34.91 24.99 17.80
N LYS A 324 -34.37 24.17 16.89
CA LYS A 324 -34.60 24.35 15.45
C LYS A 324 -36.05 24.11 15.05
N ARG A 325 -36.69 23.04 15.55
CA ARG A 325 -38.12 22.76 15.26
C ARG A 325 -39.00 23.89 15.78
N LYS A 326 -38.73 24.37 17.00
CA LYS A 326 -39.43 25.50 17.61
C LYS A 326 -39.31 26.75 16.74
N TRP A 327 -38.09 27.10 16.29
CA TRP A 327 -37.89 28.21 15.35
C TRP A 327 -38.53 28.01 13.97
N ASP A 328 -38.50 26.79 13.42
CA ASP A 328 -39.11 26.48 12.12
C ASP A 328 -40.65 26.65 12.15
N VAL A 329 -41.28 26.47 13.33
CA VAL A 329 -42.72 26.64 13.56
C VAL A 329 -43.06 28.11 13.91
N GLU A 330 -42.41 28.68 14.90
CA GLU A 330 -42.78 29.99 15.47
C GLU A 330 -42.19 31.17 14.69
N ARG A 331 -41.07 30.96 13.97
CA ARG A 331 -40.30 31.97 13.23
C ARG A 331 -39.96 33.25 14.03
N THR A 332 -39.93 33.17 15.36
CA THR A 332 -39.59 34.28 16.27
C THR A 332 -38.08 34.52 16.33
N GLU A 333 -37.67 35.76 16.63
CA GLU A 333 -36.25 36.10 16.81
C GLU A 333 -35.67 35.45 18.09
N GLU A 334 -36.50 35.23 19.11
CA GLU A 334 -36.14 34.45 20.31
C GLU A 334 -35.84 32.98 19.96
N GLY A 335 -36.69 32.31 19.18
CA GLY A 335 -36.42 30.94 18.71
C GLY A 335 -35.15 30.85 17.85
N ARG A 336 -34.84 31.90 17.09
CA ARG A 336 -33.59 32.01 16.32
C ARG A 336 -32.36 32.18 17.23
N GLN A 337 -32.48 32.96 18.31
CA GLN A 337 -31.44 33.15 19.32
C GLN A 337 -31.15 31.84 20.05
N GLU A 338 -32.20 31.15 20.51
CA GLU A 338 -32.15 29.87 21.21
C GLU A 338 -31.48 28.79 20.34
N TYR A 339 -31.83 28.72 19.05
CA TYR A 339 -31.17 27.82 18.10
C TYR A 339 -29.68 28.16 17.88
N LYS A 340 -29.31 29.44 17.77
CA LYS A 340 -27.91 29.88 17.62
C LYS A 340 -27.06 29.52 18.84
N GLU A 341 -27.60 29.68 20.04
CA GLU A 341 -26.93 29.32 21.29
C GLU A 341 -26.74 27.80 21.41
N ALA A 342 -27.80 27.03 21.13
CA ALA A 342 -27.70 25.58 21.07
C ALA A 342 -26.69 25.11 20.01
N GLN A 343 -26.61 25.79 18.86
CA GLN A 343 -25.61 25.51 17.84
C GLN A 343 -24.17 25.80 18.31
N ARG A 344 -23.94 26.91 19.03
CA ARG A 344 -22.64 27.25 19.63
C ARG A 344 -22.23 26.22 20.69
N ARG A 345 -23.17 25.79 21.54
CA ARG A 345 -22.94 24.78 22.57
C ARG A 345 -22.56 23.43 21.97
N VAL A 346 -23.29 22.98 20.94
CA VAL A 346 -22.91 21.77 20.17
C VAL A 346 -21.50 21.87 19.61
N LYS A 347 -21.11 23.02 19.03
CA LYS A 347 -19.75 23.18 18.50
C LYS A 347 -18.67 23.06 19.58
N ARG A 348 -18.90 23.60 20.79
CA ARG A 348 -17.97 23.50 21.92
C ARG A 348 -17.86 22.06 22.42
N GLU A 349 -18.97 21.40 22.68
CA GLU A 349 -18.96 20.01 23.19
C GLU A 349 -18.38 19.02 22.18
N VAL A 350 -18.68 19.20 20.89
CA VAL A 350 -18.03 18.42 19.81
C VAL A 350 -16.51 18.62 19.83
N ALA A 351 -16.03 19.86 20.05
CA ALA A 351 -14.60 20.13 20.11
C ALA A 351 -13.95 19.50 21.36
N LYS A 352 -14.61 19.59 22.52
CA LYS A 352 -14.17 18.98 23.79
C LYS A 352 -14.12 17.46 23.70
N ALA A 353 -15.18 16.83 23.19
CA ALA A 353 -15.26 15.39 23.02
C ALA A 353 -14.22 14.87 22.01
N LYS A 354 -14.01 15.59 20.89
CA LYS A 354 -12.90 15.31 19.97
C LYS A 354 -11.54 15.37 20.66
N GLN A 355 -11.32 16.39 21.49
CA GLN A 355 -10.06 16.59 22.21
C GLN A 355 -9.80 15.45 23.21
N LYS A 356 -10.75 15.18 24.10
CA LYS A 356 -10.66 14.10 25.10
C LYS A 356 -10.41 12.74 24.46
N ALA A 357 -11.13 12.42 23.39
CA ALA A 357 -10.97 11.15 22.69
C ALA A 357 -9.58 11.05 22.02
N TYR A 358 -9.01 12.15 21.52
CA TYR A 358 -7.63 12.16 21.02
C TYR A 358 -6.63 11.92 22.14
N ASP A 359 -6.81 12.54 23.30
CA ASP A 359 -5.91 12.39 24.45
C ASP A 359 -5.92 10.93 24.95
N GLU A 360 -7.10 10.33 25.14
CA GLU A 360 -7.25 8.90 25.49
C GLU A 360 -6.71 7.94 24.40
N LEU A 361 -6.79 8.33 23.13
CA LEU A 361 -6.15 7.58 22.04
C LEU A 361 -4.63 7.64 22.17
N TYR A 362 -4.06 8.82 22.47
CA TYR A 362 -2.63 8.97 22.64
C TYR A 362 -2.09 8.25 23.88
N ASP A 363 -2.86 8.22 24.98
CA ASP A 363 -2.51 7.45 26.17
C ASP A 363 -2.53 5.94 25.90
N ARG A 364 -3.55 5.44 25.19
CA ARG A 364 -3.60 4.04 24.74
C ARG A 364 -2.45 3.68 23.80
N LEU A 365 -1.98 4.61 22.98
CA LEU A 365 -0.84 4.42 22.07
C LEU A 365 0.50 4.22 22.83
N ASP A 366 0.60 4.62 24.10
CA ASP A 366 1.79 4.38 24.92
C ASP A 366 1.84 2.94 25.48
N THR A 367 0.72 2.21 25.50
CA THR A 367 0.67 0.78 25.88
C THR A 367 1.29 -0.16 24.83
N LYS A 368 1.52 -1.44 25.19
CA LYS A 368 1.98 -2.48 24.23
C LYS A 368 0.93 -2.79 23.16
N GLU A 369 -0.35 -2.62 23.46
CA GLU A 369 -1.47 -2.90 22.56
C GLU A 369 -1.67 -1.79 21.51
N GLY A 370 -1.34 -0.55 21.88
CA GLY A 370 -1.44 0.64 21.04
C GLY A 370 -0.54 0.64 19.79
N GLU A 371 0.48 -0.21 19.69
CA GLU A 371 1.33 -0.28 18.49
C GLU A 371 0.52 -0.62 17.22
N LYS A 372 -0.47 -1.51 17.33
CA LYS A 372 -1.35 -1.88 16.20
C LYS A 372 -2.23 -0.73 15.77
N ASP A 373 -2.70 0.06 16.74
CA ASP A 373 -3.54 1.23 16.50
C ASP A 373 -2.74 2.37 15.86
N LEU A 374 -1.45 2.50 16.20
CA LEU A 374 -0.52 3.41 15.55
C LEU A 374 -0.35 3.09 14.05
N TYR A 375 -0.14 1.82 13.70
CA TYR A 375 -0.07 1.40 12.31
C TYR A 375 -1.40 1.63 11.57
N ARG A 376 -2.54 1.43 12.25
CA ARG A 376 -3.87 1.71 11.69
C ARG A 376 -4.04 3.20 11.41
N LEU A 377 -3.69 4.06 12.36
CA LEU A 377 -3.73 5.52 12.27
C LEU A 377 -2.81 6.03 11.14
N ALA A 378 -1.58 5.52 11.08
CA ALA A 378 -0.62 5.83 10.03
C ALA A 378 -1.15 5.45 8.64
N ARG A 379 -1.66 4.22 8.47
CA ARG A 379 -2.25 3.77 7.20
C ARG A 379 -3.52 4.53 6.82
N GLN A 380 -4.27 5.03 7.81
CA GLN A 380 -5.43 5.88 7.56
C GLN A 380 -4.99 7.26 7.07
N ARG A 381 -4.08 7.94 7.78
CA ARG A 381 -3.54 9.25 7.37
C ARG A 381 -2.80 9.18 6.02
N ASP A 382 -2.10 8.10 5.71
CA ASP A 382 -1.49 7.85 4.39
C ASP A 382 -2.55 7.73 3.29
N ARG A 383 -3.64 6.96 3.52
CA ARG A 383 -4.78 6.90 2.58
C ARG A 383 -5.46 8.26 2.40
N ASP A 384 -5.56 9.04 3.46
CA ASP A 384 -6.16 10.38 3.40
C ASP A 384 -5.30 11.35 2.56
N GLY A 385 -3.98 11.17 2.54
CA GLY A 385 -3.03 11.95 1.75
C GLY A 385 -2.83 11.52 0.29
N LYS A 386 -3.32 10.35 -0.11
CA LYS A 386 -3.25 9.87 -1.52
C LYS A 386 -4.25 10.60 -2.41
N ASP A 387 -3.87 10.84 -3.66
CA ASP A 387 -4.73 11.50 -4.65
C ASP A 387 -5.99 10.68 -4.94
N VAL A 388 -5.82 9.40 -5.27
CA VAL A 388 -6.92 8.46 -5.50
C VAL A 388 -7.03 7.49 -4.32
N GLN A 389 -8.19 7.46 -3.66
CA GLN A 389 -8.42 6.59 -2.50
C GLN A 389 -8.94 5.20 -2.87
N GLN A 390 -9.64 5.07 -4.02
CA GLN A 390 -10.13 3.82 -4.57
C GLN A 390 -10.01 3.85 -6.09
N ILE A 391 -9.41 2.80 -6.66
CA ILE A 391 -9.26 2.68 -8.12
C ILE A 391 -10.52 1.98 -8.62
N ARG A 392 -11.40 2.74 -9.29
CA ARG A 392 -12.68 2.26 -9.83
C ARG A 392 -12.67 2.01 -11.33
N VAL A 393 -11.55 2.33 -11.98
CA VAL A 393 -11.42 2.44 -13.43
C VAL A 393 -10.11 1.75 -13.85
N ILE A 394 -10.15 1.00 -14.95
CA ILE A 394 -9.07 0.12 -15.41
C ILE A 394 -8.96 0.20 -16.93
N LYS A 395 -7.76 0.03 -17.47
CA LYS A 395 -7.57 -0.03 -18.93
C LYS A 395 -7.91 -1.41 -19.48
N ASP A 396 -8.55 -1.44 -20.65
CA ASP A 396 -8.68 -2.64 -21.46
C ASP A 396 -7.33 -3.03 -22.11
N ARG A 397 -7.36 -3.98 -23.06
CA ARG A 397 -6.15 -4.47 -23.74
C ARG A 397 -5.52 -3.40 -24.64
N ASP A 398 -6.35 -2.57 -25.25
CA ASP A 398 -5.95 -1.52 -26.20
C ASP A 398 -5.56 -0.21 -25.49
N GLY A 399 -5.55 -0.21 -24.16
CA GLY A 399 -5.17 0.94 -23.33
C GLY A 399 -6.30 1.94 -23.09
N LYS A 400 -7.52 1.65 -23.55
CA LYS A 400 -8.70 2.49 -23.34
C LYS A 400 -9.29 2.26 -21.95
N VAL A 401 -9.70 3.36 -21.34
CA VAL A 401 -10.09 3.42 -19.93
C VAL A 401 -11.54 2.98 -19.76
N LEU A 402 -11.77 1.84 -19.09
CA LEU A 402 -13.08 1.27 -18.77
C LEU A 402 -13.68 1.94 -17.53
N THR A 403 -14.86 2.53 -17.69
CA THR A 403 -15.54 3.32 -16.64
C THR A 403 -16.81 2.67 -16.10
N THR A 404 -17.39 1.67 -16.80
CA THR A 404 -18.60 1.00 -16.33
C THR A 404 -18.25 -0.12 -15.35
N GLN A 405 -19.09 -0.31 -14.31
CA GLN A 405 -18.86 -1.34 -13.29
C GLN A 405 -18.74 -2.74 -13.91
N GLU A 406 -19.64 -3.07 -14.85
CA GLU A 406 -19.65 -4.36 -15.54
C GLU A 406 -18.38 -4.57 -16.39
N SER A 407 -17.94 -3.56 -17.16
CA SER A 407 -16.71 -3.70 -17.97
C SER A 407 -15.47 -3.84 -17.10
N VAL A 408 -15.37 -3.10 -15.99
CA VAL A 408 -14.26 -3.21 -15.03
C VAL A 408 -14.26 -4.58 -14.35
N GLN A 409 -15.44 -5.08 -13.96
CA GLN A 409 -15.58 -6.43 -13.38
C GLN A 409 -15.19 -7.51 -14.40
N LYS A 410 -15.68 -7.41 -15.63
CA LYS A 410 -15.35 -8.34 -16.72
C LYS A 410 -13.85 -8.35 -17.01
N ARG A 411 -13.22 -7.17 -17.12
CA ARG A 411 -11.78 -7.05 -17.35
C ARG A 411 -10.94 -7.67 -16.24
N TRP A 412 -11.36 -7.54 -14.98
CA TRP A 412 -10.71 -8.20 -13.84
C TRP A 412 -10.85 -9.72 -13.89
N LYS A 413 -12.04 -10.22 -14.23
CA LYS A 413 -12.31 -11.65 -14.41
C LYS A 413 -11.41 -12.20 -15.50
N GLU A 414 -11.49 -11.65 -16.72
CA GLU A 414 -10.66 -12.04 -17.88
C GLU A 414 -9.17 -12.08 -17.52
N TYR A 415 -8.65 -11.02 -16.88
CA TYR A 415 -7.24 -10.97 -16.52
C TYR A 415 -6.80 -12.10 -15.58
N PHE A 416 -7.56 -12.34 -14.50
CA PHE A 416 -7.19 -13.34 -13.50
C PHE A 416 -7.55 -14.76 -13.93
N GLU A 417 -8.59 -14.94 -14.74
CA GLU A 417 -8.97 -16.21 -15.33
C GLU A 417 -7.88 -16.68 -16.29
N GLU A 418 -7.41 -15.82 -17.19
CA GLU A 418 -6.27 -16.13 -18.06
C GLU A 418 -5.01 -16.40 -17.26
N LEU A 419 -4.68 -15.53 -16.29
CA LEU A 419 -3.48 -15.68 -15.47
C LEU A 419 -3.40 -17.02 -14.73
N MET A 420 -4.55 -17.56 -14.30
CA MET A 420 -4.65 -18.72 -13.42
C MET A 420 -4.98 -20.03 -14.15
N ASN A 421 -5.20 -19.97 -15.47
CA ASN A 421 -5.54 -21.12 -16.31
C ASN A 421 -4.61 -21.27 -17.54
N GLU A 422 -3.71 -20.32 -17.78
CA GLU A 422 -2.69 -20.45 -18.82
C GLU A 422 -1.45 -21.17 -18.24
N GLU A 423 -1.21 -22.38 -18.75
CA GLU A 423 -0.05 -23.22 -18.48
C GLU A 423 1.02 -22.97 -19.56
N ASN A 424 2.31 -23.10 -19.19
CA ASN A 424 3.40 -23.03 -20.16
C ASN A 424 3.62 -24.40 -20.81
N ASP A 425 4.17 -24.41 -22.02
CA ASP A 425 4.61 -25.64 -22.69
C ASP A 425 5.61 -26.40 -21.82
N ARG A 426 5.46 -27.73 -21.77
CA ARG A 426 6.35 -28.64 -21.04
C ARG A 426 6.38 -30.03 -21.66
N GLU A 427 7.45 -30.74 -21.39
CA GLU A 427 7.58 -32.16 -21.71
C GLU A 427 6.67 -32.98 -20.78
N ARG A 428 5.91 -33.92 -21.36
CA ARG A 428 5.18 -34.92 -20.58
C ARG A 428 6.17 -35.90 -19.96
N ARG A 429 5.86 -36.38 -18.76
CA ARG A 429 6.61 -37.47 -18.14
C ARG A 429 5.98 -38.79 -18.57
N GLU A 430 6.83 -39.71 -19.03
CA GLU A 430 6.47 -41.09 -19.34
C GLU A 430 6.84 -42.07 -18.21
N GLU A 431 7.63 -41.60 -17.24
CA GLU A 431 8.13 -42.40 -16.12
C GLU A 431 7.12 -42.50 -14.97
N ASP A 432 6.78 -43.73 -14.60
CA ASP A 432 6.02 -44.01 -13.39
C ASP A 432 6.91 -43.84 -12.14
N VAL A 433 6.42 -43.06 -11.16
CA VAL A 433 7.07 -42.94 -9.85
C VAL A 433 6.52 -44.00 -8.93
N VAL A 434 7.41 -44.64 -8.15
CA VAL A 434 7.00 -45.56 -7.09
C VAL A 434 6.03 -44.85 -6.14
N VAL A 435 4.79 -45.32 -6.12
CA VAL A 435 3.75 -44.83 -5.21
C VAL A 435 4.05 -45.37 -3.82
N VAL A 436 4.25 -44.48 -2.86
CA VAL A 436 4.48 -44.85 -1.47
C VAL A 436 3.11 -45.02 -0.79
N GLU A 437 2.59 -46.24 -0.81
CA GLU A 437 1.41 -46.62 -0.02
C GLU A 437 1.85 -46.89 1.43
N GLN A 438 1.76 -45.85 2.26
CA GLN A 438 2.00 -45.93 3.70
C GLN A 438 0.73 -45.56 4.45
N GLU A 439 0.42 -46.33 5.49
CA GLU A 439 -0.60 -45.92 6.45
C GLU A 439 -0.19 -44.60 7.10
N VAL A 440 -1.13 -43.67 7.10
CA VAL A 440 -0.95 -42.35 7.71
C VAL A 440 -1.63 -42.35 9.06
N ALA A 441 -0.84 -42.19 10.12
CA ALA A 441 -1.35 -42.07 11.48
C ALA A 441 -2.40 -40.94 11.62
N GLU A 442 -3.38 -41.15 12.49
CA GLU A 442 -4.38 -40.13 12.82
C GLU A 442 -3.75 -38.85 13.36
N ILE A 443 -4.45 -37.74 13.17
CA ILE A 443 -4.11 -36.43 13.70
C ILE A 443 -4.47 -36.36 15.17
N GLY A 444 -3.46 -36.04 15.99
CA GLY A 444 -3.65 -35.84 17.41
C GLY A 444 -4.11 -34.41 17.75
N LYS A 445 -4.84 -34.27 18.87
CA LYS A 445 -5.29 -32.98 19.42
C LYS A 445 -4.14 -31.98 19.60
N ASP A 446 -2.95 -32.46 19.97
CA ASP A 446 -1.76 -31.61 20.14
C ASP A 446 -1.27 -30.94 18.86
N GLU A 447 -1.39 -31.60 17.71
CA GLU A 447 -1.01 -31.04 16.41
C GLU A 447 -1.94 -29.89 16.05
N VAL A 448 -3.25 -30.10 16.24
CA VAL A 448 -4.28 -29.09 16.03
C VAL A 448 -4.09 -27.91 16.97
N ARG A 449 -3.83 -28.16 18.26
CA ARG A 449 -3.55 -27.13 19.27
C ARG A 449 -2.33 -26.29 18.90
N LYS A 450 -1.23 -26.91 18.46
CA LYS A 450 -0.02 -26.23 17.98
C LYS A 450 -0.30 -25.39 16.73
N ALA A 451 -1.09 -25.91 15.78
CA ALA A 451 -1.48 -25.19 14.57
C ALA A 451 -2.36 -23.97 14.91
N LEU A 452 -3.35 -24.13 15.80
CA LEU A 452 -4.27 -23.07 16.22
C LEU A 452 -3.55 -21.94 16.95
N LYS A 453 -2.59 -22.28 17.81
CA LYS A 453 -1.73 -21.28 18.51
C LYS A 453 -0.89 -20.45 17.53
N ARG A 454 -0.46 -21.03 16.41
CA ARG A 454 0.31 -20.33 15.36
C ARG A 454 -0.55 -19.40 14.49
N MET A 455 -1.86 -19.60 14.44
CA MET A 455 -2.77 -18.74 13.68
C MET A 455 -2.81 -17.32 14.26
N LYS A 456 -2.72 -16.30 13.40
CA LYS A 456 -2.78 -14.88 13.80
C LYS A 456 -4.22 -14.38 13.74
N SER A 457 -4.68 -13.71 14.80
CA SER A 457 -5.98 -13.02 14.83
C SER A 457 -5.92 -11.68 14.06
N GLY A 458 -7.08 -11.13 13.72
CA GLY A 458 -7.25 -9.86 13.00
C GLY A 458 -7.02 -9.98 11.49
N LYS A 459 -7.23 -11.18 10.92
CA LYS A 459 -7.06 -11.46 9.48
C LYS A 459 -8.41 -11.36 8.75
N ALA A 460 -8.35 -11.02 7.46
CA ALA A 460 -9.54 -10.92 6.63
C ALA A 460 -10.09 -12.33 6.34
N VAL A 461 -11.37 -12.53 6.63
CA VAL A 461 -12.06 -13.82 6.53
C VAL A 461 -12.33 -14.21 5.07
N GLY A 462 -12.33 -15.52 4.81
CA GLY A 462 -12.74 -16.12 3.55
C GLY A 462 -14.26 -16.04 3.29
N PRO A 463 -14.76 -16.72 2.25
CA PRO A 463 -16.19 -16.76 1.93
C PRO A 463 -17.06 -17.42 2.99
N ASP A 464 -16.50 -18.34 3.77
CA ASP A 464 -17.18 -19.11 4.83
C ASP A 464 -17.63 -18.26 6.03
N ASP A 465 -17.13 -17.03 6.15
CA ASP A 465 -17.37 -16.09 7.26
C ASP A 465 -17.08 -16.66 8.67
N VAL A 466 -16.20 -17.66 8.78
CA VAL A 466 -15.74 -18.22 10.06
C VAL A 466 -14.27 -17.82 10.33
N PRO A 467 -14.02 -16.86 11.23
CA PRO A 467 -12.67 -16.40 11.53
C PRO A 467 -11.97 -17.32 12.55
N VAL A 468 -10.66 -17.13 12.74
CA VAL A 468 -9.90 -18.01 13.65
C VAL A 468 -10.15 -17.68 15.13
N GLU A 469 -10.63 -16.48 15.38
CA GLU A 469 -11.09 -15.98 16.67
C GLU A 469 -12.21 -16.84 17.25
N VAL A 470 -13.07 -17.42 16.41
CA VAL A 470 -14.10 -18.36 16.86
C VAL A 470 -13.42 -19.60 17.45
N TRP A 471 -12.53 -20.25 16.69
CA TRP A 471 -11.82 -21.44 17.16
C TRP A 471 -10.98 -21.19 18.42
N LYS A 472 -10.37 -20.01 18.52
CA LYS A 472 -9.65 -19.61 19.73
C LYS A 472 -10.58 -19.34 20.92
N CYS A 473 -11.75 -18.74 20.67
CA CYS A 473 -12.75 -18.53 21.70
C CYS A 473 -13.29 -19.88 22.18
N LEU A 474 -13.56 -20.85 21.32
CA LEU A 474 -14.10 -22.15 21.75
C LEU A 474 -13.10 -23.06 22.48
N GLY A 475 -11.80 -22.78 22.40
CA GLY A 475 -10.80 -23.47 23.22
C GLY A 475 -10.73 -24.97 22.91
N GLU A 476 -10.89 -25.81 23.93
CA GLU A 476 -10.73 -27.27 23.80
C GLU A 476 -11.83 -27.90 22.94
N THR A 477 -13.09 -27.48 23.07
CA THR A 477 -14.20 -27.93 22.21
C THR A 477 -13.89 -27.77 20.72
N ALA A 478 -13.22 -26.67 20.34
CA ALA A 478 -12.77 -26.49 18.97
C ALA A 478 -11.66 -27.47 18.58
N VAL A 479 -10.70 -27.75 19.47
CA VAL A 479 -9.62 -28.71 19.20
C VAL A 479 -10.20 -30.10 18.96
N GLU A 480 -11.19 -30.52 19.75
CA GLU A 480 -11.85 -31.82 19.60
C GLU A 480 -12.57 -31.96 18.26
N PHE A 481 -13.46 -31.02 17.96
CA PHE A 481 -14.17 -30.98 16.68
C PHE A 481 -13.21 -30.94 15.48
N LEU A 482 -12.23 -30.03 15.49
CA LEU A 482 -11.27 -29.89 14.39
C LEU A 482 -10.43 -31.15 14.21
N THR A 483 -10.10 -31.85 15.29
CA THR A 483 -9.37 -33.13 15.22
C THR A 483 -10.23 -34.20 14.54
N ARG A 484 -11.49 -34.36 14.96
CA ARG A 484 -12.45 -35.28 14.31
C ARG A 484 -12.63 -34.95 12.82
N LEU A 485 -12.86 -33.68 12.50
CA LEU A 485 -13.02 -33.20 11.12
C LEU A 485 -11.79 -33.51 10.27
N PHE A 486 -10.59 -33.21 10.78
CA PHE A 486 -9.34 -33.42 10.04
C PHE A 486 -9.04 -34.91 9.81
N ASN A 487 -9.34 -35.78 10.77
CA ASN A 487 -9.22 -37.22 10.59
C ASN A 487 -10.22 -37.75 9.55
N ARG A 488 -11.46 -37.25 9.56
CA ARG A 488 -12.44 -37.61 8.52
C ARG A 488 -11.99 -37.19 7.12
N ILE A 489 -11.46 -35.97 6.97
CA ILE A 489 -10.90 -35.51 5.68
C ILE A 489 -9.72 -36.39 5.26
N LEU A 490 -8.87 -36.78 6.21
CA LEU A 490 -7.74 -37.66 5.93
C LEU A 490 -8.23 -39.03 5.47
N GLU A 491 -9.25 -39.60 6.12
CA GLU A 491 -9.83 -40.90 5.80
C GLU A 491 -10.56 -40.90 4.45
N SER A 492 -11.43 -39.92 4.22
CA SER A 492 -12.22 -39.82 2.99
C SER A 492 -11.43 -39.27 1.80
N GLU A 493 -10.27 -38.65 2.05
CA GLU A 493 -9.47 -37.90 1.08
C GLU A 493 -10.26 -36.74 0.43
N LYS A 494 -11.34 -36.28 1.08
CA LYS A 494 -12.26 -35.24 0.58
C LYS A 494 -12.47 -34.14 1.61
N MET A 495 -12.20 -32.90 1.20
CA MET A 495 -12.47 -31.72 2.00
C MET A 495 -13.89 -31.16 1.76
N PRO A 496 -14.44 -30.36 2.70
CA PRO A 496 -15.73 -29.71 2.53
C PRO A 496 -15.80 -28.82 1.27
N GLU A 497 -16.91 -28.91 0.52
CA GLU A 497 -17.10 -28.17 -0.74
C GLU A 497 -17.07 -26.64 -0.53
N GLU A 498 -17.53 -26.14 0.62
CA GLU A 498 -17.46 -24.70 0.95
C GLU A 498 -16.02 -24.16 0.94
N TRP A 499 -15.01 -24.99 1.24
CA TRP A 499 -13.60 -24.58 1.26
C TRP A 499 -13.01 -24.40 -0.14
N ARG A 500 -13.65 -24.94 -1.20
CA ARG A 500 -13.22 -24.78 -2.60
C ARG A 500 -13.46 -23.38 -3.15
N ARG A 501 -14.25 -22.55 -2.44
CA ARG A 501 -14.57 -21.19 -2.84
C ARG A 501 -13.56 -20.22 -2.25
N SER A 502 -13.09 -19.25 -3.06
CA SER A 502 -12.18 -18.21 -2.58
C SER A 502 -12.52 -16.82 -3.14
N VAL A 503 -12.11 -15.78 -2.42
CA VAL A 503 -12.20 -14.39 -2.90
C VAL A 503 -10.82 -13.83 -3.18
N LEU A 504 -10.53 -13.51 -4.44
CA LEU A 504 -9.31 -12.86 -4.86
C LEU A 504 -9.42 -11.34 -4.69
N VAL A 505 -8.44 -10.73 -4.02
CA VAL A 505 -8.36 -9.28 -3.85
C VAL A 505 -7.12 -8.75 -4.58
N PRO A 506 -7.29 -7.87 -5.60
CA PRO A 506 -6.17 -7.26 -6.30
C PRO A 506 -5.50 -6.21 -5.43
N ILE A 507 -4.19 -6.36 -5.20
CA ILE A 507 -3.36 -5.43 -4.45
C ILE A 507 -2.31 -4.83 -5.37
N PHE A 508 -2.31 -3.50 -5.49
CA PHE A 508 -1.37 -2.78 -6.33
C PHE A 508 0.08 -2.95 -5.84
N LYS A 509 1.00 -3.29 -6.74
CA LYS A 509 2.43 -3.52 -6.46
C LYS A 509 3.20 -2.24 -6.12
N ASN A 510 2.54 -1.07 -6.11
CA ASN A 510 3.15 0.25 -5.92
C ASN A 510 4.23 0.58 -6.97
N LYS A 511 4.06 0.06 -8.20
CA LYS A 511 4.94 0.28 -9.35
C LYS A 511 4.09 0.31 -10.63
N GLY A 512 4.45 1.18 -11.57
CA GLY A 512 3.76 1.31 -12.85
C GLY A 512 2.42 2.06 -12.77
N ASP A 513 1.66 2.00 -13.86
CA ASP A 513 0.32 2.58 -13.98
C ASP A 513 -0.69 1.83 -13.07
N THR A 514 -1.40 2.58 -12.22
CA THR A 514 -2.48 2.08 -11.36
C THR A 514 -3.69 1.55 -12.11
N GLN A 515 -3.87 1.92 -13.38
CA GLN A 515 -5.00 1.48 -14.19
C GLN A 515 -4.71 0.17 -14.95
N ASN A 516 -3.47 -0.32 -14.96
CA ASN A 516 -3.09 -1.56 -15.62
C ASN A 516 -3.19 -2.76 -14.66
N CYS A 517 -3.96 -3.79 -15.03
CA CYS A 517 -4.14 -5.02 -14.26
C CYS A 517 -2.81 -5.74 -13.93
N SER A 518 -1.81 -5.70 -14.81
CA SER A 518 -0.52 -6.40 -14.61
C SER A 518 0.27 -5.91 -13.40
N ASN A 519 0.02 -4.67 -12.99
CA ASN A 519 0.64 -4.03 -11.84
C ASN A 519 -0.03 -4.41 -10.51
N TYR A 520 -0.98 -5.35 -10.52
CA TYR A 520 -1.62 -5.89 -9.33
C TYR A 520 -1.16 -7.31 -9.03
N ARG A 521 -1.25 -7.68 -7.76
CA ARG A 521 -1.08 -9.05 -7.28
C ARG A 521 -2.42 -9.52 -6.71
N GLY A 522 -2.93 -10.64 -7.18
CA GLY A 522 -4.17 -11.24 -6.68
C GLY A 522 -3.91 -12.06 -5.42
N ILE A 523 -4.40 -11.61 -4.26
CA ILE A 523 -4.30 -12.41 -3.02
C ILE A 523 -5.62 -13.14 -2.78
N LYS A 524 -5.58 -14.47 -2.62
CA LYS A 524 -6.75 -15.29 -2.30
C LYS A 524 -7.07 -15.23 -0.81
N LEU A 525 -8.30 -14.85 -0.50
CA LEU A 525 -8.92 -15.03 0.82
C LEU A 525 -9.65 -16.37 0.81
N MET A 526 -9.13 -17.31 1.59
CA MET A 526 -9.64 -18.68 1.75
C MET A 526 -10.14 -18.86 3.19
N SER A 527 -10.87 -19.95 3.43
CA SER A 527 -11.32 -20.33 4.77
C SER A 527 -10.15 -20.33 5.77
N HIS A 528 -10.40 -19.79 6.96
CA HIS A 528 -9.41 -19.87 8.04
C HIS A 528 -9.25 -21.29 8.57
N THR A 529 -10.31 -22.10 8.52
CA THR A 529 -10.29 -23.51 8.92
C THR A 529 -9.49 -24.35 7.94
N MET A 530 -9.66 -24.13 6.63
CA MET A 530 -8.79 -24.74 5.61
C MET A 530 -7.30 -24.41 5.86
N LYS A 531 -6.97 -23.16 6.20
CA LYS A 531 -5.58 -22.76 6.53
C LYS A 531 -5.05 -23.40 7.81
N LEU A 532 -5.93 -23.83 8.70
CA LEU A 532 -5.55 -24.57 9.89
C LEU A 532 -5.22 -26.03 9.52
N TRP A 533 -6.07 -26.66 8.69
CA TRP A 533 -5.82 -27.96 8.09
C TRP A 533 -4.50 -28.01 7.32
N GLU A 534 -4.27 -27.04 6.41
CA GLU A 534 -3.03 -26.88 5.66
C GLU A 534 -1.79 -26.83 6.56
N ARG A 535 -1.87 -26.19 7.73
CA ARG A 535 -0.75 -26.10 8.68
C ARG A 535 -0.45 -27.43 9.36
N VAL A 536 -1.47 -28.24 9.63
CA VAL A 536 -1.29 -29.59 10.20
C VAL A 536 -0.59 -30.47 9.16
N VAL A 537 -1.11 -30.48 7.92
CA VAL A 537 -0.50 -31.23 6.80
C VAL A 537 0.93 -30.76 6.53
N GLU A 538 1.17 -29.44 6.44
CA GLU A 538 2.52 -28.87 6.26
C GLU A 538 3.48 -29.34 7.36
N ALA A 539 3.07 -29.33 8.62
CA ALA A 539 3.91 -29.73 9.74
C ALA A 539 4.30 -31.20 9.69
N ARG A 540 3.45 -32.06 9.12
CA ARG A 540 3.73 -33.48 8.91
C ARG A 540 4.63 -33.70 7.71
N LEU A 541 4.34 -33.07 6.56
CA LEU A 541 5.17 -33.19 5.35
C LEU A 541 6.60 -32.71 5.57
N ARG A 542 6.79 -31.63 6.33
CA ARG A 542 8.13 -31.13 6.68
C ARG A 542 8.99 -32.08 7.52
N LYS A 543 8.39 -33.10 8.15
CA LYS A 543 9.14 -34.14 8.87
C LYS A 543 9.61 -35.26 7.94
N LYS A 544 8.93 -35.45 6.81
CA LYS A 544 9.21 -36.52 5.85
C LYS A 544 10.09 -36.05 4.69
N VAL A 545 9.89 -34.82 4.23
CA VAL A 545 10.59 -34.26 3.07
C VAL A 545 11.72 -33.35 3.53
N GLU A 546 12.94 -33.73 3.16
CA GLU A 546 14.11 -32.88 3.27
C GLU A 546 14.23 -31.99 2.03
N ILE A 547 14.49 -30.70 2.23
CA ILE A 547 14.71 -29.71 1.17
C ILE A 547 16.15 -29.21 1.30
N CYS A 548 16.83 -29.00 0.18
CA CYS A 548 18.24 -28.66 0.12
C CYS A 548 18.64 -27.42 0.92
N GLU A 549 19.93 -27.34 1.22
CA GLU A 549 20.52 -26.24 1.95
C GLU A 549 20.53 -24.92 1.15
N GLN A 550 20.57 -25.00 -0.17
CA GLN A 550 20.63 -23.87 -1.11
C GLN A 550 19.30 -23.11 -1.18
N GLN A 551 18.19 -23.72 -0.77
CA GLN A 551 16.89 -23.07 -0.69
C GLN A 551 16.73 -22.34 0.66
N TYR A 552 16.75 -21.00 0.60
CA TYR A 552 16.55 -20.10 1.74
C TYR A 552 15.09 -19.69 1.92
N GLY A 553 14.32 -19.68 0.83
CA GLY A 553 12.93 -19.27 0.81
C GLY A 553 12.03 -20.28 1.51
N PHE A 554 11.11 -19.81 2.36
CA PHE A 554 10.11 -20.63 3.07
C PHE A 554 10.66 -21.77 3.95
N MET A 555 11.95 -21.74 4.25
CA MET A 555 12.61 -22.72 5.11
C MET A 555 12.71 -22.25 6.56
N PRO A 556 12.43 -23.13 7.54
CA PRO A 556 12.59 -22.78 8.94
C PRO A 556 14.06 -22.47 9.24
N ARG A 557 14.30 -21.49 10.12
CA ARG A 557 15.63 -21.11 10.61
C ARG A 557 16.60 -20.56 9.54
N LYS A 558 16.15 -20.31 8.31
CA LYS A 558 16.85 -19.55 7.27
C LYS A 558 16.16 -18.18 7.08
N SER A 559 16.94 -17.15 6.84
CA SER A 559 16.46 -15.77 6.69
C SER A 559 16.94 -15.12 5.39
N THR A 560 16.32 -14.02 5.00
CA THR A 560 16.82 -13.20 3.88
C THR A 560 18.22 -12.68 4.14
N THR A 561 18.55 -12.38 5.40
CA THR A 561 19.88 -11.96 5.82
C THR A 561 20.93 -13.05 5.55
N ASP A 562 20.58 -14.32 5.73
CA ASP A 562 21.50 -15.44 5.48
C ASP A 562 21.84 -15.56 3.99
N ALA A 563 20.83 -15.47 3.11
CA ALA A 563 21.03 -15.47 1.66
C ALA A 563 21.82 -14.24 1.18
N ILE A 564 21.54 -13.05 1.72
CA ILE A 564 22.29 -11.82 1.40
C ILE A 564 23.75 -11.95 1.85
N PHE A 565 23.99 -12.53 3.03
CA PHE A 565 25.34 -12.78 3.54
C PHE A 565 26.08 -13.79 2.67
N ALA A 566 25.42 -14.90 2.30
CA ALA A 566 25.97 -15.94 1.44
C ALA A 566 26.40 -15.43 0.07
N LEU A 567 25.71 -14.43 -0.48
CA LEU A 567 26.12 -13.76 -1.71
C LEU A 567 27.26 -12.74 -1.47
N ARG A 568 27.19 -11.96 -0.39
CA ARG A 568 28.19 -10.89 -0.12
C ARG A 568 29.58 -11.41 0.18
N MET A 569 29.70 -12.57 0.83
CA MET A 569 30.99 -13.12 1.23
C MET A 569 31.86 -13.53 0.03
N PRO A 570 31.37 -14.32 -0.96
CA PRO A 570 32.10 -14.57 -2.21
C PRO A 570 32.43 -13.27 -2.95
N LEU A 571 31.48 -12.34 -3.09
CA LEU A 571 31.72 -11.05 -3.73
C LEU A 571 32.89 -10.29 -3.08
N GLU A 572 32.96 -10.28 -1.74
CA GLU A 572 34.07 -9.64 -1.01
C GLU A 572 35.39 -10.40 -1.18
N LYS A 573 35.39 -11.73 -1.12
CA LYS A 573 36.59 -12.58 -1.20
C LYS A 573 37.21 -12.59 -2.60
N TYR A 574 36.42 -12.74 -3.66
CA TYR A 574 36.91 -12.68 -5.05
C TYR A 574 37.40 -11.29 -5.44
N ARG A 575 36.71 -10.24 -4.98
CA ARG A 575 37.17 -8.86 -5.11
C ARG A 575 38.57 -8.71 -4.52
N ASP A 576 38.74 -9.11 -3.25
CA ASP A 576 40.02 -8.96 -2.55
C ASP A 576 41.10 -9.84 -3.18
N GLY A 577 40.78 -11.07 -3.60
CA GLY A 577 41.70 -11.97 -4.29
C GLY A 577 42.06 -11.55 -5.72
N GLN A 578 41.49 -10.47 -6.25
CA GLN A 578 41.69 -9.98 -7.62
C GLN A 578 41.37 -11.04 -8.69
N LYS A 579 40.34 -11.86 -8.41
CA LYS A 579 39.81 -12.88 -9.31
C LYS A 579 38.45 -12.47 -9.85
N GLU A 580 38.13 -12.94 -11.05
CA GLU A 580 36.83 -12.73 -11.65
C GLU A 580 35.77 -13.54 -10.92
N LEU A 581 34.57 -12.98 -10.81
CA LEU A 581 33.39 -13.69 -10.32
C LEU A 581 32.19 -13.22 -11.14
N HIS A 582 31.55 -14.19 -11.78
CA HIS A 582 30.39 -13.99 -12.63
C HIS A 582 29.15 -14.38 -11.84
N CYS A 583 28.13 -13.52 -11.80
CA CYS A 583 26.87 -13.74 -11.10
C CYS A 583 25.71 -13.47 -12.04
N VAL A 584 24.82 -14.44 -12.21
CA VAL A 584 23.55 -14.28 -12.93
C VAL A 584 22.40 -14.35 -11.93
N PHE A 585 21.54 -13.33 -11.96
CA PHE A 585 20.34 -13.23 -11.14
C PHE A 585 19.14 -13.60 -12.01
N VAL A 586 18.54 -14.76 -11.74
CA VAL A 586 17.45 -15.33 -12.52
C VAL A 586 16.13 -15.12 -11.77
N ASP A 587 15.11 -14.62 -12.49
CA ASP A 587 13.74 -14.42 -12.00
C ASP A 587 12.78 -15.25 -12.86
N LEU A 588 11.74 -15.82 -12.26
CA LEU A 588 10.76 -16.65 -12.97
C LEU A 588 9.48 -15.87 -13.30
N GLU A 589 8.90 -16.14 -14.46
CA GLU A 589 7.67 -15.48 -14.89
C GLU A 589 6.45 -16.02 -14.13
N LYS A 590 5.90 -15.18 -13.24
CA LYS A 590 4.66 -15.48 -12.49
C LYS A 590 4.73 -16.86 -11.79
N ALA A 591 5.88 -17.18 -11.19
CA ALA A 591 6.24 -18.53 -10.73
C ALA A 591 5.12 -19.29 -9.99
N TYR A 592 4.42 -18.62 -9.06
CA TYR A 592 3.32 -19.23 -8.31
C TYR A 592 2.08 -19.52 -9.15
N ASP A 593 1.74 -18.63 -10.08
CA ASP A 593 0.51 -18.71 -10.89
C ASP A 593 0.66 -19.71 -12.04
N ARG A 594 1.91 -20.05 -12.42
CA ARG A 594 2.26 -20.90 -13.56
C ARG A 594 2.65 -22.33 -13.20
N VAL A 595 2.66 -22.70 -11.92
CA VAL A 595 3.05 -24.08 -11.51
C VAL A 595 2.12 -25.11 -12.15
N PRO A 596 2.64 -26.06 -12.95
CA PRO A 596 1.86 -27.20 -13.42
C PRO A 596 1.51 -28.13 -12.26
N ARG A 597 0.22 -28.45 -12.09
CA ARG A 597 -0.23 -29.28 -10.96
C ARG A 597 0.25 -30.72 -11.08
N GLU A 598 0.27 -31.29 -12.27
CA GLU A 598 0.77 -32.65 -12.50
C GLU A 598 2.25 -32.79 -12.10
N GLU A 599 3.09 -31.81 -12.46
CA GLU A 599 4.50 -31.81 -12.07
C GLU A 599 4.66 -31.68 -10.55
N LEU A 600 3.79 -30.93 -9.88
CA LEU A 600 3.77 -30.85 -8.43
C LEU A 600 3.43 -32.21 -7.79
N TRP A 601 2.42 -32.92 -8.30
CA TRP A 601 2.04 -34.26 -7.79
C TRP A 601 3.18 -35.25 -7.98
N TYR A 602 3.80 -35.24 -9.16
CA TYR A 602 4.99 -36.04 -9.45
C TYR A 602 6.11 -35.75 -8.45
N CYS A 603 6.42 -34.48 -8.22
CA CYS A 603 7.47 -34.06 -7.28
C CYS A 603 7.15 -34.43 -5.82
N MET A 604 5.87 -34.46 -5.42
CA MET A 604 5.46 -34.96 -4.11
C MET A 604 5.79 -36.46 -3.96
N ARG A 605 5.40 -37.28 -4.95
CA ARG A 605 5.68 -38.72 -4.94
C ARG A 605 7.17 -39.01 -4.94
N LEU A 606 7.93 -38.32 -5.80
CA LEU A 606 9.39 -38.44 -5.87
C LEU A 606 10.07 -38.05 -4.54
N SER A 607 9.45 -37.17 -3.76
CA SER A 607 9.93 -36.78 -2.44
C SER A 607 9.59 -37.78 -1.33
N GLY A 608 9.03 -38.95 -1.65
CA GLY A 608 8.63 -39.97 -0.69
C GLY A 608 7.38 -39.61 0.12
N VAL A 609 6.56 -38.68 -0.38
CA VAL A 609 5.28 -38.35 0.26
C VAL A 609 4.29 -39.49 0.04
N ALA A 610 3.65 -39.95 1.11
CA ALA A 610 2.64 -41.01 1.03
C ALA A 610 1.46 -40.57 0.14
N GLU A 611 0.95 -41.50 -0.68
CA GLU A 611 -0.07 -41.20 -1.69
C GLU A 611 -1.34 -40.57 -1.10
N LYS A 612 -1.72 -40.98 0.10
CA LYS A 612 -2.85 -40.40 0.84
C LYS A 612 -2.72 -38.88 1.02
N TYR A 613 -1.51 -38.37 1.31
CA TYR A 613 -1.27 -36.92 1.35
C TYR A 613 -1.30 -36.29 -0.04
N VAL A 614 -0.83 -36.98 -1.08
CA VAL A 614 -0.90 -36.50 -2.47
C VAL A 614 -2.36 -36.29 -2.87
N ARG A 615 -3.23 -37.28 -2.64
CA ARG A 615 -4.66 -37.21 -2.94
C ARG A 615 -5.40 -36.14 -2.16
N VAL A 616 -5.12 -36.02 -0.86
CA VAL A 616 -5.64 -34.93 -0.02
C VAL A 616 -5.25 -33.56 -0.57
N VAL A 617 -3.99 -33.39 -0.99
CA VAL A 617 -3.55 -32.11 -1.56
C VAL A 617 -4.14 -31.91 -2.95
N GLN A 618 -4.25 -32.95 -3.80
CA GLN A 618 -4.95 -32.87 -5.09
C GLN A 618 -6.39 -32.37 -4.91
N ASP A 619 -7.12 -32.95 -3.96
CA ASP A 619 -8.48 -32.54 -3.64
C ASP A 619 -8.56 -31.07 -3.22
N MET A 620 -7.53 -30.50 -2.55
CA MET A 620 -7.50 -29.07 -2.22
C MET A 620 -7.52 -28.15 -3.45
N TYR A 621 -6.89 -28.57 -4.55
CA TYR A 621 -6.74 -27.76 -5.76
C TYR A 621 -7.83 -28.04 -6.80
N GLU A 622 -8.42 -29.24 -6.79
CA GLU A 622 -9.50 -29.62 -7.68
C GLU A 622 -10.77 -28.79 -7.46
N ARG A 623 -11.48 -28.51 -8.56
CA ARG A 623 -12.79 -27.82 -8.58
C ARG A 623 -12.80 -26.49 -7.80
N SER A 624 -11.64 -25.84 -7.71
CA SER A 624 -11.48 -24.55 -7.01
C SER A 624 -12.15 -23.41 -7.79
N MET A 625 -13.07 -22.70 -7.13
CA MET A 625 -13.82 -21.58 -7.70
C MET A 625 -13.39 -20.26 -7.05
N THR A 626 -13.17 -19.23 -7.85
CA THR A 626 -12.70 -17.92 -7.38
C THR A 626 -13.57 -16.78 -7.90
N VAL A 627 -13.81 -15.77 -7.05
CA VAL A 627 -14.40 -14.49 -7.44
C VAL A 627 -13.42 -13.35 -7.17
N VAL A 628 -13.35 -12.33 -8.04
CA VAL A 628 -12.51 -11.15 -7.81
C VAL A 628 -13.30 -10.07 -7.09
N ARG A 629 -12.83 -9.62 -5.93
CA ARG A 629 -13.40 -8.49 -5.18
C ARG A 629 -12.61 -7.22 -5.50
N CYS A 630 -13.17 -6.40 -6.39
CA CYS A 630 -12.62 -5.10 -6.77
C CYS A 630 -13.36 -3.93 -6.08
N ALA A 631 -12.93 -2.70 -6.33
CA ALA A 631 -13.53 -1.51 -5.70
C ALA A 631 -14.98 -1.25 -6.12
N VAL A 632 -15.38 -1.72 -7.30
CA VAL A 632 -16.74 -1.54 -7.85
C VAL A 632 -17.69 -2.67 -7.47
N GLY A 633 -17.18 -3.84 -7.04
CA GLY A 633 -17.98 -4.97 -6.59
C GLY A 633 -17.25 -6.31 -6.69
N GLN A 634 -17.99 -7.41 -6.62
CA GLN A 634 -17.49 -8.76 -6.91
C GLN A 634 -17.80 -9.12 -8.36
N THR A 635 -16.90 -9.86 -9.01
CA THR A 635 -17.11 -10.46 -10.33
C THR A 635 -17.93 -11.74 -10.22
N GLU A 636 -18.35 -12.26 -11.37
CA GLU A 636 -18.75 -13.66 -11.49
C GLU A 636 -17.59 -14.61 -11.11
N GLU A 637 -17.96 -15.84 -10.78
CA GLU A 637 -17.01 -16.90 -10.46
C GLU A 637 -16.38 -17.52 -11.71
N PHE A 638 -15.14 -17.99 -11.56
CA PHE A 638 -14.39 -18.71 -12.57
C PHE A 638 -13.55 -19.83 -11.92
N LYS A 639 -13.22 -20.86 -12.72
CA LYS A 639 -12.41 -22.00 -12.30
C LYS A 639 -10.93 -21.62 -12.27
N VAL A 640 -10.19 -22.26 -11.36
CA VAL A 640 -8.73 -22.15 -11.27
C VAL A 640 -8.11 -23.53 -11.44
N GLU A 641 -7.34 -23.71 -12.51
CA GLU A 641 -6.82 -25.00 -12.95
C GLU A 641 -5.29 -25.07 -12.88
N VAL A 642 -4.59 -23.93 -12.94
CA VAL A 642 -3.12 -23.86 -12.89
C VAL A 642 -2.66 -23.12 -11.63
N GLY A 643 -1.43 -23.40 -11.20
CA GLY A 643 -0.76 -22.64 -10.17
C GLY A 643 -1.16 -22.99 -8.74
N LEU A 644 -0.42 -22.37 -7.81
CA LEU A 644 -0.58 -22.52 -6.37
C LEU A 644 -1.51 -21.46 -5.78
N HIS A 645 -2.12 -21.74 -4.63
CA HIS A 645 -3.01 -20.79 -3.97
C HIS A 645 -2.23 -19.67 -3.24
N GLN A 646 -2.13 -18.49 -3.86
CA GLN A 646 -1.52 -17.31 -3.23
C GLN A 646 -2.29 -16.86 -1.98
N GLY A 647 -1.80 -17.24 -0.80
CA GLY A 647 -2.42 -16.98 0.50
C GLY A 647 -2.69 -18.23 1.35
N SER A 648 -2.43 -19.41 0.80
CA SER A 648 -2.35 -20.71 1.49
C SER A 648 -1.20 -20.77 2.49
N ALA A 649 -1.39 -21.56 3.55
CA ALA A 649 -0.31 -21.91 4.47
C ALA A 649 0.61 -23.02 3.91
N LEU A 650 0.07 -23.90 3.06
CA LEU A 650 0.78 -25.07 2.51
C LEU A 650 1.53 -24.74 1.21
N SER A 651 0.97 -23.90 0.32
CA SER A 651 1.57 -23.59 -0.98
C SER A 651 3.05 -23.16 -0.95
N PRO A 652 3.54 -22.37 0.03
CA PRO A 652 4.96 -22.01 0.07
C PRO A 652 5.90 -23.20 0.25
N PHE A 653 5.48 -24.21 1.01
CA PHE A 653 6.25 -25.44 1.19
C PHE A 653 6.22 -26.30 -0.08
N LEU A 654 5.05 -26.46 -0.69
CA LEU A 654 4.89 -27.17 -1.96
C LEU A 654 5.75 -26.56 -3.07
N PHE A 655 5.80 -25.22 -3.14
CA PHE A 655 6.66 -24.50 -4.08
C PHE A 655 8.15 -24.77 -3.81
N ALA A 656 8.57 -24.73 -2.54
CA ALA A 656 9.96 -24.99 -2.19
C ALA A 656 10.39 -26.42 -2.56
N MET A 657 9.53 -27.41 -2.32
CA MET A 657 9.75 -28.81 -2.69
C MET A 657 9.76 -29.01 -4.22
N LEU A 658 8.85 -28.37 -4.96
CA LEU A 658 8.87 -28.37 -6.43
C LEU A 658 10.21 -27.84 -6.95
N MET A 659 10.60 -26.64 -6.52
CA MET A 659 11.87 -26.05 -6.93
C MET A 659 13.07 -26.91 -6.55
N ASP A 660 13.03 -27.57 -5.39
CA ASP A 660 14.07 -28.50 -4.95
C ASP A 660 14.26 -29.66 -5.94
N ARG A 661 13.16 -30.31 -6.34
CA ARG A 661 13.18 -31.45 -7.25
C ARG A 661 13.48 -31.08 -8.69
N LEU A 662 12.96 -29.95 -9.17
CA LEU A 662 13.23 -29.46 -10.52
C LEU A 662 14.70 -29.07 -10.73
N THR A 663 15.40 -28.72 -9.65
CA THR A 663 16.77 -28.21 -9.72
C THR A 663 17.83 -29.21 -9.27
N ASP A 664 17.44 -30.45 -8.95
CA ASP A 664 18.33 -31.45 -8.35
C ASP A 664 19.58 -31.73 -9.20
N GLU A 665 19.43 -31.80 -10.52
CA GLU A 665 20.49 -32.10 -11.49
C GLU A 665 21.39 -30.89 -11.84
N VAL A 666 20.96 -29.66 -11.52
CA VAL A 666 21.63 -28.41 -11.94
C VAL A 666 22.18 -27.60 -10.77
N ARG A 667 21.68 -27.86 -9.55
CA ARG A 667 22.11 -27.14 -8.36
C ARG A 667 23.52 -27.54 -7.95
N GLN A 668 24.33 -26.54 -7.63
CA GLN A 668 25.65 -26.73 -7.08
C GLN A 668 25.66 -26.40 -5.58
N GLU A 669 26.68 -26.84 -4.86
CA GLU A 669 26.85 -26.45 -3.47
C GLU A 669 27.07 -24.94 -3.32
N SER A 670 26.64 -24.40 -2.18
CA SER A 670 26.90 -23.00 -1.86
C SER A 670 28.42 -22.78 -1.74
N PRO A 671 29.00 -21.73 -2.35
CA PRO A 671 28.36 -20.46 -2.76
C PRO A 671 27.83 -20.37 -4.20
N TRP A 672 27.96 -21.42 -5.01
CA TRP A 672 27.74 -21.32 -6.47
C TRP A 672 26.27 -21.20 -6.86
N THR A 673 25.38 -21.79 -6.08
CA THR A 673 23.92 -21.66 -6.26
C THR A 673 23.26 -21.19 -4.97
N MET A 674 22.39 -20.19 -5.08
CA MET A 674 21.55 -19.70 -3.99
C MET A 674 20.12 -19.49 -4.49
N MET A 675 19.14 -20.05 -3.80
CA MET A 675 17.72 -19.90 -4.15
C MET A 675 16.94 -19.28 -2.99
N PHE A 676 16.13 -18.27 -3.27
CA PHE A 676 15.16 -17.77 -2.31
C PHE A 676 13.79 -17.77 -2.97
N ALA A 677 13.06 -18.86 -2.79
CA ALA A 677 11.84 -19.13 -3.54
C ALA A 677 12.11 -19.09 -5.06
N ASP A 678 11.58 -18.10 -5.77
CA ASP A 678 11.72 -17.87 -7.21
C ASP A 678 12.97 -17.04 -7.59
N ASP A 679 13.59 -16.34 -6.64
CA ASP A 679 14.83 -15.59 -6.87
C ASP A 679 16.05 -16.53 -6.84
N ILE A 680 16.66 -16.79 -7.99
CA ILE A 680 17.81 -17.69 -8.13
C ILE A 680 19.08 -16.87 -8.43
N VAL A 681 20.20 -17.25 -7.81
CA VAL A 681 21.53 -16.69 -8.09
C VAL A 681 22.48 -17.82 -8.44
N ILE A 682 23.13 -17.67 -9.60
CA ILE A 682 24.13 -18.59 -10.13
C ILE A 682 25.46 -17.84 -10.18
N CYS A 683 26.49 -18.40 -9.56
CA CYS A 683 27.83 -17.84 -9.51
C CYS A 683 28.83 -18.79 -10.18
N SER A 684 29.83 -18.25 -10.87
CA SER A 684 30.95 -19.02 -11.43
C SER A 684 32.21 -18.17 -11.56
N GLU A 685 33.37 -18.82 -11.66
CA GLU A 685 34.68 -18.17 -11.84
C GLU A 685 34.96 -17.82 -13.31
N SER A 686 34.26 -18.43 -14.27
CA SER A 686 34.35 -18.14 -15.70
C SER A 686 33.00 -17.73 -16.28
N ARG A 687 33.04 -16.84 -17.27
CA ARG A 687 31.88 -16.40 -18.04
C ARG A 687 31.25 -17.55 -18.83
N GLU A 688 32.06 -18.36 -19.49
CA GLU A 688 31.62 -19.51 -20.29
C GLU A 688 30.92 -20.53 -19.40
N GLN A 689 31.47 -20.79 -18.21
CA GLN A 689 30.84 -21.66 -17.22
C GLN A 689 29.50 -21.10 -16.72
N VAL A 690 29.40 -19.80 -16.42
CA VAL A 690 28.11 -19.25 -15.96
C VAL A 690 27.05 -19.25 -17.07
N GLU A 691 27.46 -19.09 -18.32
CA GLU A 691 26.58 -19.16 -19.49
C GLU A 691 26.04 -20.59 -19.69
N GLU A 692 26.93 -21.59 -19.63
CA GLU A 692 26.53 -23.00 -19.68
C GLU A 692 25.58 -23.37 -18.54
N GLN A 693 25.90 -22.95 -17.31
CA GLN A 693 25.03 -23.18 -16.16
C GLN A 693 23.68 -22.49 -16.32
N LEU A 694 23.65 -21.24 -16.78
CA LEU A 694 22.40 -20.53 -17.02
C LEU A 694 21.51 -21.28 -18.03
N GLU A 695 22.10 -21.81 -19.10
CA GLU A 695 21.35 -22.57 -20.12
C GLU A 695 20.86 -23.92 -19.58
N ARG A 696 21.65 -24.61 -18.75
CA ARG A 696 21.24 -25.82 -18.02
C ARG A 696 20.07 -25.55 -17.08
N TRP A 697 20.13 -24.45 -16.32
CA TRP A 697 19.06 -24.02 -15.43
C TRP A 697 17.78 -23.68 -16.18
N ARG A 698 17.90 -22.92 -17.27
CA ARG A 698 16.78 -22.62 -18.17
C ARG A 698 16.17 -23.91 -18.70
N PHE A 699 16.98 -24.84 -19.22
CA PHE A 699 16.48 -26.11 -19.74
C PHE A 699 15.74 -26.92 -18.67
N ALA A 700 16.34 -27.09 -17.49
CA ALA A 700 15.76 -27.87 -16.40
C ALA A 700 14.39 -27.33 -15.92
N LEU A 701 14.24 -26.01 -15.88
CA LEU A 701 13.01 -25.33 -15.45
C LEU A 701 11.96 -25.24 -16.57
N GLU A 702 12.35 -24.78 -17.75
CA GLU A 702 11.42 -24.55 -18.88
C GLU A 702 10.84 -25.87 -19.40
N ARG A 703 11.62 -26.96 -19.46
CA ARG A 703 11.11 -28.28 -19.88
C ARG A 703 9.99 -28.81 -18.97
N ARG A 704 9.88 -28.29 -17.74
CA ARG A 704 8.85 -28.65 -16.76
C ARG A 704 7.83 -27.53 -16.51
N GLY A 705 7.75 -26.55 -17.42
CA GLY A 705 6.74 -25.49 -17.41
C GLY A 705 7.06 -24.26 -16.56
N MET A 706 8.27 -24.17 -15.99
CA MET A 706 8.71 -23.01 -15.18
C MET A 706 9.56 -22.07 -16.03
N LYS A 707 8.96 -20.98 -16.52
CA LYS A 707 9.60 -20.08 -17.49
C LYS A 707 10.52 -19.03 -16.86
N VAL A 708 11.72 -18.86 -17.44
CA VAL A 708 12.69 -17.84 -17.01
C VAL A 708 12.33 -16.47 -17.60
N SER A 709 12.32 -15.43 -16.76
CA SER A 709 12.02 -14.06 -17.18
C SER A 709 13.25 -13.39 -17.78
N ARG A 710 13.31 -13.36 -19.11
CA ARG A 710 14.44 -12.78 -19.84
C ARG A 710 14.65 -11.29 -19.56
N SER A 711 13.55 -10.54 -19.41
CA SER A 711 13.59 -9.08 -19.17
C SER A 711 14.07 -8.67 -17.78
N LYS A 712 14.00 -9.59 -16.81
CA LYS A 712 14.39 -9.36 -15.42
C LYS A 712 15.66 -10.09 -15.01
N THR A 713 16.09 -11.06 -15.81
CA THR A 713 17.36 -11.74 -15.60
C THR A 713 18.50 -10.76 -15.88
N GLU A 714 19.39 -10.58 -14.91
CA GLU A 714 20.49 -9.62 -14.99
C GLU A 714 21.83 -10.31 -14.68
N TYR A 715 22.90 -9.87 -15.34
CA TYR A 715 24.25 -10.40 -15.21
C TYR A 715 25.18 -9.37 -14.57
N MET A 716 26.01 -9.79 -13.62
CA MET A 716 27.00 -8.95 -12.95
C MET A 716 28.36 -9.66 -12.93
N CYS A 717 29.43 -8.91 -13.20
CA CYS A 717 30.81 -9.40 -13.19
C CYS A 717 31.67 -8.55 -12.26
N LEU A 718 32.57 -9.21 -11.52
CA LEU A 718 33.56 -8.57 -10.65
C LEU A 718 34.96 -8.74 -11.24
N ASN A 719 35.81 -7.72 -11.07
CA ASN A 719 37.20 -7.71 -11.53
C ASN A 719 37.38 -8.08 -13.02
N GLU A 720 36.43 -7.66 -13.85
CA GLU A 720 36.40 -7.99 -15.26
C GLU A 720 37.68 -7.61 -15.99
N ARG A 721 38.28 -8.59 -16.67
CA ARG A 721 39.47 -8.47 -17.50
C ARG A 721 39.11 -8.12 -18.95
N ASP A 722 38.02 -8.70 -19.46
CA ASP A 722 37.53 -8.49 -20.82
C ASP A 722 36.33 -7.52 -20.86
N GLN A 723 36.61 -6.22 -21.07
CA GLN A 723 35.55 -5.21 -21.12
C GLN A 723 34.64 -5.40 -22.34
N GLY A 724 33.33 -5.57 -22.08
CA GLY A 724 32.28 -5.43 -23.10
C GLY A 724 31.53 -6.70 -23.48
N ARG A 725 31.95 -7.88 -23.03
CA ARG A 725 31.23 -9.14 -23.31
C ARG A 725 30.19 -9.46 -22.23
N SER A 726 28.95 -9.75 -22.64
CA SER A 726 27.90 -10.23 -21.74
C SER A 726 27.75 -11.76 -21.82
N VAL A 727 26.95 -12.32 -20.91
CA VAL A 727 26.47 -13.69 -20.94
C VAL A 727 25.26 -13.76 -21.88
N ARG A 728 25.12 -14.85 -22.63
CA ARG A 728 23.93 -15.08 -23.48
C ARG A 728 22.97 -16.08 -22.86
N LEU A 729 21.69 -15.91 -23.14
CA LEU A 729 20.61 -16.85 -22.84
C LEU A 729 19.87 -17.11 -24.15
N GLN A 730 19.90 -18.36 -24.65
CA GLN A 730 19.37 -18.69 -25.99
C GLN A 730 19.92 -17.79 -27.11
N GLY A 731 21.20 -17.42 -27.03
CA GLY A 731 21.86 -16.54 -28.00
C GLY A 731 21.58 -15.04 -27.84
N ALA A 732 20.62 -14.62 -27.00
CA ALA A 732 20.36 -13.21 -26.70
C ALA A 732 21.20 -12.72 -25.52
N GLU A 733 21.74 -11.51 -25.59
CA GLU A 733 22.55 -10.96 -24.49
C GLU A 733 21.70 -10.64 -23.25
N VAL A 734 22.14 -11.17 -22.11
CA VAL A 734 21.59 -10.82 -20.80
C VAL A 734 22.05 -9.42 -20.44
N LYS A 735 21.15 -8.62 -19.86
CA LYS A 735 21.47 -7.25 -19.44
C LYS A 735 22.54 -7.26 -18.35
N LYS A 736 23.70 -6.70 -18.67
CA LYS A 736 24.81 -6.54 -17.73
C LYS A 736 24.61 -5.32 -16.82
N VAL A 737 24.83 -5.51 -15.52
CA VAL A 737 24.64 -4.48 -14.49
C VAL A 737 25.84 -4.37 -13.56
N GLN A 738 26.08 -3.16 -13.08
CA GLN A 738 27.12 -2.86 -12.07
C GLN A 738 26.58 -2.98 -10.63
N GLU A 739 25.26 -2.96 -10.49
CA GLU A 739 24.57 -3.12 -9.21
C GLU A 739 23.27 -3.90 -9.39
N PHE A 740 22.95 -4.76 -8.42
CA PHE A 740 21.72 -5.54 -8.40
C PHE A 740 21.03 -5.44 -7.04
N LYS A 741 19.69 -5.52 -7.03
CA LYS A 741 18.89 -5.49 -5.79
C LYS A 741 18.39 -6.90 -5.44
N TYR A 742 19.16 -7.61 -4.64
CA TYR A 742 18.84 -8.96 -4.16
C TYR A 742 18.14 -8.93 -2.79
N LEU A 743 16.94 -9.51 -2.68
CA LEU A 743 16.15 -9.62 -1.43
C LEU A 743 15.99 -8.30 -0.66
N GLY A 744 15.93 -7.21 -1.42
CA GLY A 744 15.80 -5.87 -0.88
C GLY A 744 17.12 -5.15 -0.60
N SER A 745 18.27 -5.82 -0.62
CA SER A 745 19.63 -5.24 -0.44
C SER A 745 20.37 -5.09 -1.76
N THR A 746 21.14 -4.01 -1.88
CA THR A 746 21.91 -3.69 -3.08
C THR A 746 23.31 -4.28 -2.97
N VAL A 747 23.67 -5.11 -3.94
CA VAL A 747 25.03 -5.59 -4.15
C VAL A 747 25.64 -4.84 -5.33
N GLN A 748 26.94 -4.55 -5.25
CA GLN A 748 27.69 -3.81 -6.27
C GLN A 748 28.95 -4.60 -6.62
N CYS A 749 29.36 -4.57 -7.89
CA CYS A 749 30.58 -5.22 -8.37
C CYS A 749 31.86 -4.66 -7.72
N ASP A 750 31.87 -3.37 -7.37
CA ASP A 750 32.99 -2.70 -6.70
C ASP A 750 33.05 -3.02 -5.20
N GLY A 751 32.04 -3.70 -4.65
CA GLY A 751 31.88 -3.99 -3.23
C GLY A 751 31.71 -2.73 -2.36
N GLU A 752 31.32 -1.60 -2.94
CA GLU A 752 30.98 -0.41 -2.16
C GLU A 752 29.61 -0.53 -1.50
N CYS A 753 29.46 0.14 -0.35
CA CYS A 753 28.22 0.16 0.43
C CYS A 753 27.46 1.50 0.34
N GLY A 754 28.03 2.50 -0.34
CA GLY A 754 27.49 3.86 -0.37
C GLY A 754 26.09 3.93 -0.98
N LYS A 755 25.84 3.21 -2.08
CA LYS A 755 24.52 3.20 -2.72
C LYS A 755 23.48 2.45 -1.91
N GLU A 756 23.88 1.37 -1.24
CA GLU A 756 23.00 0.66 -0.30
C GLU A 756 22.56 1.58 0.84
N VAL A 757 23.51 2.27 1.48
CA VAL A 757 23.20 3.22 2.58
C VAL A 757 22.28 4.35 2.10
N LYS A 758 22.54 4.93 0.92
CA LYS A 758 21.63 5.94 0.32
C LYS A 758 20.22 5.41 0.10
N ARG A 759 20.08 4.19 -0.43
CA ARG A 759 18.77 3.54 -0.63
C ARG A 759 18.07 3.24 0.69
N ARG A 760 18.81 2.85 1.75
CA ARG A 760 18.27 2.71 3.11
C ARG A 760 17.78 4.02 3.68
N VAL A 761 18.57 5.09 3.54
CA VAL A 761 18.17 6.45 3.93
C VAL A 761 16.88 6.86 3.20
N GLN A 762 16.77 6.59 1.89
CA GLN A 762 15.55 6.84 1.13
C GLN A 762 14.36 6.00 1.62
N ALA A 763 14.57 4.72 1.94
CA ALA A 763 13.55 3.84 2.51
C ALA A 763 13.08 4.35 3.88
N GLY A 764 14.01 4.80 4.74
CA GLY A 764 13.72 5.47 6.00
C GLY A 764 12.88 6.73 5.81
N TRP A 765 13.25 7.61 4.87
CA TRP A 765 12.44 8.79 4.53
C TRP A 765 11.07 8.42 3.97
N SER A 766 10.96 7.38 3.16
CA SER A 766 9.67 6.88 2.67
C SER A 766 8.78 6.39 3.82
N GLY A 767 9.34 5.63 4.76
CA GLY A 767 8.68 5.25 6.01
C GLY A 767 8.23 6.47 6.81
N TRP A 768 9.14 7.43 7.04
CA TRP A 768 8.88 8.67 7.78
C TRP A 768 7.76 9.49 7.13
N ARG A 769 7.75 9.63 5.80
CA ARG A 769 6.70 10.37 5.07
C ARG A 769 5.32 9.76 5.27
N LYS A 770 5.20 8.43 5.28
CA LYS A 770 3.93 7.72 5.53
C LYS A 770 3.35 8.03 6.92
N VAL A 771 4.22 8.28 7.91
CA VAL A 771 3.82 8.61 9.29
C VAL A 771 3.96 10.10 9.63
N SER A 772 4.34 10.95 8.67
CA SER A 772 4.60 12.38 8.89
C SER A 772 3.36 13.11 9.42
N GLY A 773 2.17 12.67 9.05
CA GLY A 773 0.93 13.19 9.60
C GLY A 773 0.83 13.05 11.12
N VAL A 774 1.45 12.03 11.72
CA VAL A 774 1.54 11.82 13.19
C VAL A 774 2.80 12.45 13.76
N LEU A 775 3.96 12.23 13.10
CA LEU A 775 5.24 12.74 13.59
C LEU A 775 5.34 14.25 13.65
N CYS A 776 4.69 14.96 12.72
CA CYS A 776 4.68 16.43 12.67
C CYS A 776 3.51 17.05 13.46
N ASP A 777 2.66 16.23 14.09
CA ASP A 777 1.54 16.72 14.89
C ASP A 777 2.08 17.26 16.23
N ARG A 778 1.72 18.50 16.59
CA ARG A 778 2.19 19.14 17.83
C ARG A 778 1.55 18.54 19.08
N ARG A 779 0.41 17.84 18.92
CA ARG A 779 -0.31 17.20 20.04
C ARG A 779 0.31 15.89 20.47
N VAL A 780 1.13 15.28 19.62
CA VAL A 780 1.78 13.99 19.88
C VAL A 780 3.03 14.24 20.73
N SER A 781 3.14 13.55 21.87
CA SER A 781 4.29 13.63 22.75
C SER A 781 5.60 13.22 22.05
N ALA A 782 6.72 13.79 22.49
CA ALA A 782 8.04 13.46 21.93
C ALA A 782 8.39 11.97 22.07
N ARG A 783 8.03 11.37 23.21
CA ARG A 783 8.16 9.93 23.49
C ARG A 783 7.41 9.08 22.46
N LEU A 784 6.15 9.41 22.16
CA LEU A 784 5.36 8.68 21.18
C LEU A 784 5.91 8.85 19.76
N LYS A 785 6.40 10.04 19.40
CA LYS A 785 7.12 10.27 18.13
C LYS A 785 8.36 9.40 18.02
N GLY A 786 9.12 9.27 19.11
CA GLY A 786 10.23 8.33 19.24
C GLY A 786 9.81 6.88 19.01
N LYS A 787 8.73 6.43 19.67
CA LYS A 787 8.17 5.08 19.48
C LYS A 787 7.77 4.82 18.03
N VAL A 788 7.13 5.79 17.36
CA VAL A 788 6.80 5.72 15.92
C VAL A 788 8.06 5.58 15.06
N TYR A 789 9.08 6.40 15.34
CA TYR A 789 10.36 6.31 14.63
C TYR A 789 11.00 4.92 14.79
N LYS A 790 11.07 4.41 16.01
CA LYS A 790 11.65 3.09 16.34
C LYS A 790 10.92 1.92 15.67
N THR A 791 9.61 2.03 15.46
CA THR A 791 8.75 0.96 14.95
C THR A 791 8.59 0.98 13.42
N VAL A 792 8.63 2.15 12.79
CA VAL A 792 8.36 2.31 11.35
C VAL A 792 9.59 2.71 10.56
N VAL A 793 10.37 3.67 11.07
CA VAL A 793 11.45 4.34 10.33
C VAL A 793 12.77 3.61 10.51
N ARG A 794 13.16 3.34 11.76
CA ARG A 794 14.44 2.69 12.09
C ARG A 794 14.57 1.30 11.45
N PRO A 795 13.55 0.40 11.45
CA PRO A 795 13.69 -0.90 10.79
C PRO A 795 13.93 -0.79 9.28
N ALA A 796 13.32 0.20 8.61
CA ALA A 796 13.55 0.45 7.19
C ALA A 796 14.97 0.99 6.89
N LEU A 797 15.54 1.77 7.83
CA LEU A 797 16.92 2.24 7.76
C LEU A 797 17.94 1.11 7.99
N LEU A 798 17.64 0.18 8.89
CA LEU A 798 18.60 -0.84 9.33
C LEU A 798 18.58 -2.13 8.49
N TYR A 799 17.47 -2.45 7.81
CA TYR A 799 17.31 -3.73 7.10
C TYR A 799 18.51 -4.06 6.21
N GLY A 800 19.14 -5.21 6.43
CA GLY A 800 20.23 -5.73 5.61
C GLY A 800 21.59 -5.07 5.85
N LEU A 801 21.70 -4.09 6.76
CA LEU A 801 23.00 -3.49 7.10
C LEU A 801 23.84 -4.36 8.04
N GLU A 802 23.23 -5.35 8.69
CA GLU A 802 23.93 -6.32 9.55
C GLU A 802 24.96 -7.18 8.80
N THR A 803 24.92 -7.22 7.45
CA THR A 803 25.86 -7.94 6.57
C THR A 803 26.78 -7.01 5.77
N VAL A 804 26.78 -5.70 6.05
CA VAL A 804 27.45 -4.70 5.21
C VAL A 804 28.60 -4.04 5.96
N ALA A 805 29.80 -4.01 5.38
CA ALA A 805 30.94 -3.25 5.92
C ALA A 805 30.73 -1.72 5.75
N VAL A 806 29.91 -1.12 6.63
CA VAL A 806 29.65 0.32 6.66
C VAL A 806 30.94 1.05 7.09
N ARG A 807 31.32 2.14 6.39
CA ARG A 807 32.45 2.99 6.81
C ARG A 807 31.93 4.20 7.60
N GLN A 808 32.83 4.85 8.33
CA GLN A 808 32.52 6.01 9.17
C GLN A 808 31.80 7.14 8.41
N ARG A 809 32.16 7.38 7.14
CA ARG A 809 31.45 8.35 6.28
C ARG A 809 29.98 7.99 6.07
N GLN A 810 29.68 6.71 5.85
CA GLN A 810 28.31 6.25 5.66
C GLN A 810 27.52 6.23 6.98
N GLU A 811 28.16 5.89 8.11
CA GLU A 811 27.55 6.02 9.44
C GLU A 811 27.13 7.48 9.70
N ALA A 812 28.03 8.44 9.43
CA ALA A 812 27.72 9.86 9.54
C ALA A 812 26.56 10.28 8.62
N GLU A 813 26.46 9.75 7.40
CA GLU A 813 25.34 10.02 6.49
C GLU A 813 23.99 9.54 7.07
N MET A 814 23.98 8.36 7.68
CA MET A 814 22.80 7.81 8.36
C MET A 814 22.41 8.63 9.59
N GLU A 815 23.38 9.04 10.41
CA GLU A 815 23.12 9.89 11.58
C GLU A 815 22.57 11.26 11.19
N VAL A 816 23.11 11.87 10.13
CA VAL A 816 22.59 13.13 9.59
C VAL A 816 21.13 12.95 9.14
N ALA A 817 20.79 11.83 8.51
CA ALA A 817 19.43 11.53 8.11
C ALA A 817 18.49 11.31 9.32
N GLU A 818 18.91 10.52 10.31
CA GLU A 818 18.20 10.32 11.57
C GLU A 818 17.92 11.65 12.27
N MET A 819 18.95 12.47 12.48
CA MET A 819 18.82 13.73 13.19
C MET A 819 17.91 14.71 12.45
N LYS A 820 17.94 14.75 11.12
CA LYS A 820 16.96 15.51 10.34
C LYS A 820 15.54 15.02 10.62
N MET A 821 15.28 13.72 10.55
CA MET A 821 13.95 13.15 10.81
C MET A 821 13.43 13.46 12.22
N LEU A 822 14.27 13.30 13.25
CA LEU A 822 13.91 13.58 14.64
C LEU A 822 13.64 15.07 14.86
N ARG A 823 14.54 15.95 14.39
CA ARG A 823 14.37 17.42 14.46
C ARG A 823 13.06 17.87 13.82
N PHE A 824 12.77 17.40 12.60
CA PHE A 824 11.50 17.70 11.93
C PHE A 824 10.29 17.23 12.73
N SER A 825 10.37 16.07 13.39
CA SER A 825 9.27 15.52 14.20
C SER A 825 9.04 16.33 15.47
N LEU A 826 10.10 16.81 16.11
CA LEU A 826 10.02 17.66 17.31
C LEU A 826 9.75 19.13 16.99
N GLY A 827 9.77 19.53 15.72
CA GLY A 827 9.58 20.92 15.31
C GLY A 827 10.78 21.83 15.62
N VAL A 828 11.96 21.24 15.81
CA VAL A 828 13.21 21.91 16.14
C VAL A 828 14.05 22.06 14.87
N THR A 829 14.67 23.22 14.69
CA THR A 829 15.57 23.54 13.57
C THR A 829 17.04 23.45 13.99
N ARG A 830 17.97 23.68 13.04
CA ARG A 830 19.40 23.83 13.39
C ARG A 830 19.69 25.20 14.01
N LEU A 831 18.83 26.20 13.79
CA LEU A 831 19.00 27.55 14.33
C LEU A 831 18.75 27.60 15.84
N ASP A 832 17.97 26.65 16.36
CA ASP A 832 17.65 26.55 17.79
C ASP A 832 18.86 26.09 18.64
N ARG A 833 19.99 25.73 18.00
CA ARG A 833 21.26 25.31 18.63
C ARG A 833 21.15 24.19 19.69
N ILE A 834 20.07 23.41 19.67
CA ILE A 834 19.88 22.26 20.57
C ILE A 834 20.83 21.12 20.20
N ARG A 835 21.53 20.58 21.19
CA ARG A 835 22.45 19.44 21.08
C ARG A 835 21.75 18.17 20.61
N ASN A 836 22.44 17.32 19.85
CA ASN A 836 21.87 16.09 19.29
C ASN A 836 21.50 15.07 20.39
N GLU A 837 22.30 15.01 21.46
CA GLU A 837 22.06 14.11 22.60
C GLU A 837 20.72 14.43 23.27
N TYR A 838 20.40 15.71 23.45
CA TYR A 838 19.14 16.15 24.04
C TYR A 838 17.93 15.78 23.18
N ILE A 839 18.04 15.92 21.85
CA ILE A 839 16.96 15.55 20.91
C ILE A 839 16.69 14.04 20.97
N ARG A 840 17.77 13.23 20.98
CA ARG A 840 17.69 11.78 21.10
C ARG A 840 17.10 11.35 22.45
N GLY A 841 17.54 11.97 23.55
CA GLY A 841 16.98 11.74 24.89
C GLY A 841 15.50 12.10 24.98
N THR A 842 15.11 13.28 24.46
CA THR A 842 13.71 13.74 24.42
C THR A 842 12.81 12.78 23.62
N ALA A 843 13.34 12.18 22.56
CA ALA A 843 12.64 11.19 21.75
C ALA A 843 12.80 9.74 22.28
N HIS A 844 13.58 9.47 23.33
CA HIS A 844 13.90 8.12 23.79
C HIS A 844 14.43 7.21 22.67
N VAL A 845 15.42 7.71 21.93
CA VAL A 845 15.97 7.10 20.71
C VAL A 845 17.50 7.05 20.80
N ALA A 846 18.08 5.85 20.80
CA ALA A 846 19.51 5.63 20.63
C ALA A 846 19.98 5.97 19.21
N CYS A 847 21.29 6.24 19.08
CA CYS A 847 21.95 6.53 17.82
C CYS A 847 21.78 5.38 16.81
N VAL A 848 21.50 5.72 15.56
CA VAL A 848 21.37 4.73 14.47
C VAL A 848 22.64 3.89 14.28
N SER A 849 23.84 4.48 14.40
CA SER A 849 25.11 3.77 14.22
C SER A 849 25.32 2.69 15.29
N ASP A 850 25.00 2.99 16.55
CA ASP A 850 25.05 2.01 17.64
C ASP A 850 24.05 0.87 17.41
N LYS A 851 22.90 1.16 16.79
CA LYS A 851 21.91 0.15 16.41
C LYS A 851 22.35 -0.70 15.23
N VAL A 852 23.08 -0.15 14.25
CA VAL A 852 23.72 -0.93 13.18
C VAL A 852 24.75 -1.89 13.77
N ARG A 853 25.62 -1.40 14.67
CA ARG A 853 26.61 -2.21 15.39
C ARG A 853 25.96 -3.34 16.20
N GLU A 854 24.98 -3.01 17.04
CA GLU A 854 24.21 -3.98 17.82
C GLU A 854 23.58 -5.06 16.91
N ALA A 855 23.03 -4.68 15.76
CA ALA A 855 22.45 -5.63 14.80
C ALA A 855 23.51 -6.55 14.18
N ARG A 856 24.66 -6.01 13.79
CA ARG A 856 25.79 -6.76 13.21
C ARG A 856 26.36 -7.78 14.21
N LEU A 857 26.65 -7.37 15.44
CA LEU A 857 27.15 -8.25 16.50
C LEU A 857 26.11 -9.31 16.92
N ARG A 858 24.82 -8.94 16.92
CA ARG A 858 23.74 -9.89 17.18
C ARG A 858 23.68 -10.98 16.11
N TRP A 859 23.78 -10.59 14.83
CA TRP A 859 23.82 -11.54 13.71
C TRP A 859 25.07 -12.41 13.78
N PHE A 860 26.24 -11.81 13.99
CA PHE A 860 27.51 -12.56 14.07
C PHE A 860 27.46 -13.61 15.17
N GLY A 861 26.98 -13.23 16.36
CA GLY A 861 26.78 -14.19 17.43
C GLY A 861 25.77 -15.28 17.09
N HIS A 862 24.74 -14.99 16.28
CA HIS A 862 23.82 -16.03 15.80
C HIS A 862 24.56 -17.09 14.98
N VAL A 863 25.42 -16.65 14.07
CA VAL A 863 26.16 -17.53 13.14
C VAL A 863 27.24 -18.33 13.83
N GLN A 864 28.01 -17.72 14.72
CA GLN A 864 29.03 -18.43 15.50
C GLN A 864 28.45 -19.54 16.39
N ARG A 865 27.21 -19.42 16.84
CA ARG A 865 26.51 -20.47 17.62
C ARG A 865 25.91 -21.59 16.76
N ARG A 866 26.00 -21.50 15.43
CA ARG A 866 25.59 -22.58 14.53
C ARG A 866 26.74 -23.56 14.31
N ASP A 867 26.36 -24.74 13.87
CA ASP A 867 27.21 -25.82 13.38
C ASP A 867 28.03 -25.39 12.15
N SER A 868 29.13 -26.09 11.88
CA SER A 868 30.04 -25.80 10.76
C SER A 868 29.37 -25.96 9.39
N GLY A 869 28.35 -26.82 9.27
CA GLY A 869 27.57 -26.99 8.04
C GLY A 869 26.72 -25.76 7.67
N TYR A 870 26.34 -24.95 8.66
CA TYR A 870 25.54 -23.76 8.43
C TYR A 870 26.24 -22.77 7.49
N ILE A 871 25.50 -22.26 6.50
CA ILE A 871 26.09 -21.42 5.45
C ILE A 871 26.88 -20.22 5.98
N GLY A 872 26.40 -19.56 7.04
CA GLY A 872 27.08 -18.38 7.57
C GLY A 872 28.46 -18.74 8.13
N ARG A 873 28.62 -19.95 8.69
CA ARG A 873 29.89 -20.50 9.15
C ARG A 873 30.79 -20.83 7.97
N ARG A 874 30.30 -21.63 7.02
CA ARG A 874 31.04 -21.98 5.78
C ARG A 874 31.54 -20.75 5.03
N MET A 875 30.71 -19.73 4.88
CA MET A 875 31.06 -18.49 4.18
C MET A 875 32.08 -17.64 4.93
N LEU A 876 32.09 -17.67 6.26
CA LEU A 876 33.15 -17.04 7.05
C LEU A 876 34.48 -17.78 6.88
N GLU A 877 34.45 -19.10 6.94
CA GLU A 877 35.61 -20.01 6.89
C GLU A 877 36.19 -20.21 5.47
N MET A 878 35.44 -19.89 4.41
CA MET A 878 35.88 -19.99 3.01
C MET A 878 37.25 -19.31 2.76
N GLU A 879 38.12 -19.95 1.98
CA GLU A 879 39.44 -19.38 1.71
C GLU A 879 39.40 -18.19 0.73
N LEU A 880 40.45 -17.38 0.75
CA LEU A 880 40.62 -16.29 -0.21
C LEU A 880 41.17 -16.88 -1.53
N PRO A 881 40.51 -16.67 -2.68
CA PRO A 881 40.90 -17.27 -3.97
C PRO A 881 42.16 -16.63 -4.60
N GLY A 882 42.87 -15.77 -3.87
CA GLY A 882 44.03 -15.03 -4.34
C GLY A 882 44.64 -14.13 -3.27
N ARG A 883 45.54 -13.24 -3.69
CA ARG A 883 46.21 -12.30 -2.78
C ARG A 883 45.52 -10.95 -2.81
N ARG A 884 45.46 -10.30 -1.66
CA ARG A 884 44.91 -8.95 -1.51
C ARG A 884 45.79 -7.95 -2.25
N ALA A 885 45.15 -7.02 -2.98
CA ALA A 885 45.85 -5.92 -3.62
C ALA A 885 46.69 -5.11 -2.61
N ARG A 886 47.90 -4.71 -3.02
CA ARG A 886 48.81 -3.87 -2.23
C ARG A 886 48.24 -2.45 -2.08
N GLY A 887 48.53 -1.77 -0.96
CA GLY A 887 48.13 -0.39 -0.69
C GLY A 887 47.04 -0.25 0.39
N ARG A 888 45.99 0.54 0.11
CA ARG A 888 44.84 0.76 1.03
C ARG A 888 43.62 -0.05 0.58
N PRO A 889 43.56 -1.36 0.89
CA PRO A 889 42.45 -2.20 0.44
C PRO A 889 41.13 -1.82 1.11
N LYS A 890 40.02 -2.17 0.46
CA LYS A 890 38.66 -1.91 0.98
C LYS A 890 38.43 -2.72 2.26
N ARG A 891 37.74 -2.11 3.24
CA ARG A 891 37.41 -2.78 4.52
C ARG A 891 36.53 -4.01 4.27
N ARG A 892 36.85 -5.10 4.96
CA ARG A 892 36.08 -6.34 4.97
C ARG A 892 35.01 -6.34 6.05
N TYR A 893 34.04 -7.24 5.93
CA TYR A 893 33.05 -7.46 6.98
C TYR A 893 33.71 -7.80 8.33
N MET A 894 34.70 -8.69 8.33
CA MET A 894 35.44 -9.09 9.54
C MET A 894 36.28 -7.95 10.15
N ASP A 895 36.81 -7.04 9.32
CA ASP A 895 37.55 -5.88 9.81
C ASP A 895 36.61 -4.95 10.63
N VAL A 896 35.38 -4.74 10.15
CA VAL A 896 34.36 -3.94 10.86
C VAL A 896 33.86 -4.64 12.11
N LEU A 897 33.63 -5.96 12.06
CA LEU A 897 33.25 -6.74 13.24
C LEU A 897 34.29 -6.66 14.36
N THR A 898 35.58 -6.70 14.01
CA THR A 898 36.66 -6.61 15.00
C THR A 898 36.66 -5.26 15.71
N GLU A 899 36.44 -4.17 14.98
CA GLU A 899 36.26 -2.84 15.59
C GLU A 899 34.99 -2.76 16.44
N ASP A 900 33.88 -3.30 15.96
CA ASP A 900 32.62 -3.34 16.70
C ASP A 900 32.74 -4.11 18.02
N MET A 901 33.46 -5.24 18.02
CA MET A 901 33.75 -6.03 19.23
C MET A 901 34.63 -5.27 20.21
N LYS A 902 35.67 -4.56 19.72
CA LYS A 902 36.51 -3.68 20.55
C LYS A 902 35.69 -2.57 21.19
N LEU A 903 34.83 -1.90 20.42
CA LEU A 903 33.97 -0.82 20.92
C LEU A 903 32.93 -1.31 21.94
N ALA A 904 32.41 -2.53 21.77
CA ALA A 904 31.47 -3.13 22.72
C ALA A 904 32.15 -3.86 23.88
N ASN A 905 33.49 -3.91 23.90
CA ASN A 905 34.30 -4.65 24.87
C ASN A 905 33.88 -6.12 25.04
N VAL A 906 33.72 -6.82 23.91
CA VAL A 906 33.35 -8.25 23.86
C VAL A 906 34.39 -9.06 23.10
N ARG A 907 34.55 -10.33 23.46
CA ARG A 907 35.42 -11.27 22.76
C ARG A 907 34.62 -12.36 22.05
N VAL A 908 35.25 -13.09 21.14
CA VAL A 908 34.58 -14.14 20.37
C VAL A 908 34.12 -15.29 21.28
N GLU A 909 34.86 -15.59 22.36
CA GLU A 909 34.51 -16.68 23.29
C GLU A 909 33.21 -16.37 24.06
N ASP A 910 32.91 -15.08 24.28
CA ASP A 910 31.69 -14.64 24.96
C ASP A 910 30.41 -14.97 24.17
N VAL A 911 30.53 -15.30 22.88
CA VAL A 911 29.40 -15.55 21.98
C VAL A 911 28.60 -16.80 22.39
N HIS A 912 29.24 -17.79 23.01
CA HIS A 912 28.60 -19.06 23.39
C HIS A 912 27.56 -18.87 24.50
N ASP A 913 27.78 -17.93 25.43
CA ASP A 913 26.75 -17.50 26.38
C ASP A 913 25.80 -16.50 25.72
N ARG A 914 24.67 -17.01 25.23
CA ARG A 914 23.65 -16.20 24.53
C ARG A 914 23.11 -15.05 25.39
N VAL A 915 22.96 -15.24 26.70
CA VAL A 915 22.36 -14.24 27.59
C VAL A 915 23.37 -13.14 27.86
N ARG A 916 24.60 -13.52 28.22
CA ARG A 916 25.71 -12.58 28.42
C ARG A 916 26.04 -11.82 27.14
N TRP A 917 26.18 -12.49 26.00
CA TRP A 917 26.41 -11.85 24.70
C TRP A 917 25.36 -10.79 24.40
N LYS A 918 24.07 -11.14 24.51
CA LYS A 918 22.97 -10.20 24.28
C LYS A 918 22.99 -9.01 25.21
N ARG A 919 23.41 -9.19 26.47
CA ARG A 919 23.50 -8.10 27.45
C ARG A 919 24.64 -7.14 27.10
N MET A 920 25.80 -7.66 26.73
CA MET A 920 26.99 -6.84 26.46
C MET A 920 26.88 -6.02 25.17
N ILE A 921 26.29 -6.58 24.11
CA ILE A 921 26.17 -5.87 22.83
C ILE A 921 24.99 -4.89 22.77
N ARG A 922 24.14 -4.84 23.80
CA ARG A 922 22.86 -4.11 23.75
C ARG A 922 23.08 -2.62 23.95
N CYS A 923 22.80 -1.83 22.91
CA CYS A 923 22.74 -0.38 22.98
C CYS A 923 21.29 0.05 23.28
N GLY A 924 20.86 0.02 24.54
CA GLY A 924 19.48 0.35 24.95
C GLY A 924 19.00 1.72 24.42
N ASP A 925 17.73 1.81 24.01
CA ASP A 925 17.12 3.13 23.83
C ASP A 925 16.96 3.79 25.22
N PRO A 926 17.31 5.08 25.38
CA PRO A 926 17.24 5.80 26.64
C PRO A 926 15.81 6.07 27.12
#